data_AF-A0A2T4GG18-F1
#
_entry.id   AF-A0A2T4GG18-F1
#
_cell.length_a   1.000
_cell.length_b   1.000
_cell.length_c   1.000
_cell.angle_alpha   90.00
_cell.angle_beta   90.00
_cell.angle_gamma   90.00
#
_symmetry.space_group_name_H-M   'P 1'
#
loop_
_entity.id
_entity.type
_entity.pdbx_description
1 polymer ?
#
loop_
_entity_poly.entity_id
_entity_poly.type
_entity_poly.pdbx_seq_one_letter_code
_entity_poly.pdbx_strand_id
1 'polypeptide(L)'
;MTPKRKRTGAHPPPPIPDMPDTVPRRSSRRLKESTDERTPKIDITKMASDPMKLTNTKKAKAVWDTGEGVEEAMRELSEMEHKLQDAVRTQRLAVESSDLHVKKEIAQEPGIQPKVNAPNNNNNTVAARGKLNGKPKAVETAPQDEHDAELAADDMAEAKEENGVDRGANRPPPVNSDTLPLPWKGRLGYACLNTYLRNATPAVFSSRTCRISSIIEHRHPLANPGEPEHATKNRPDKSQPADNERGLKYVQELGLANARDIVKMIRWNAKYGIKFMRLSSEMFPFASHQEYGYKLAPFASEVLAEAGKVAGELNHRLTTHPGQFTQIGSPRKEVVTAAIRDLEYHDEMLSLLKLPEKLNRDAVMILHMGGTYGDKAATLDRFRENYAKLSDGVKRRLVLENDDVAWSVHDLLPICEELNIPLVLDFHHHNIIFDSSIREGSKDIIDLYDRIRVTWTKKGITQKMHYSEQTSAAVTPRDRRKHSARDKEQAVFELMRTFKLPGWDTFNDMVPHERPDESRKAIKKKPKKGKKKTAEVNGEAEDDIEVPEKIVSAEDFGMGGPQGRVYWPEGMEEWLRPKKREIKKAKEGKDESPKMKEEVLSPPSLTILSSFNNTMNSTFFDGASEKFLQWFKTLPGSTFSDDIKIVDLRDRNAGRGIIALKDIPAETTLFTIPRKGIINTETSELPKKIPDVFDLDKPDEDDVPGLDSWSSLILIMIYEYLQGDSSQWKSYFDVLPSSFDTPMFWSENELDQLQASHMRHKIGKADAENMFKKTLVPIIRSNPSIFNAENRSDSELVEISHRMGSTIMAYAFDLENDEEEEEETEEWVEDREGKSMMGMVPMADILNADAEFNAHVNHEEESLTVTSLRPIKAGEEILNYYGPHPNSELLRRYGYVTEKHSRYDVVEIPWDIVESVLTNFGISSKILEQIRGEFEEEEEFEDTFVLERDTGEVNSDGTFAEPAKFEGMPEDLQEQLKSFLKGIKKVQSDTIPDKRKRDEIHQAVLVKTLEALAARYPTSISEDQILLNGQNLDQRARMATVVRLGEKKLLQEAIATFSEDVEMTMDDESGPAKRTKRSG
;
A
#
# COMPACT_ATOMS: atom_id res chain seq x y z
N MET A 1 -26.37 22.24 49.87
CA MET A 1 -27.77 22.06 50.29
C MET A 1 -28.32 20.81 49.61
N THR A 2 -29.28 20.09 50.20
CA THR A 2 -30.02 18.98 49.57
C THR A 2 -31.46 19.42 49.23
N PRO A 3 -32.04 18.92 48.12
CA PRO A 3 -33.01 17.80 48.17
C PRO A 3 -32.82 16.80 46.99
N LYS A 4 -33.49 15.64 46.86
CA LYS A 4 -34.41 14.84 47.71
C LYS A 4 -34.33 13.34 47.29
N ARG A 5 -34.74 12.42 48.18
CA ARG A 5 -34.80 10.95 47.95
C ARG A 5 -36.18 10.45 47.47
N LYS A 6 -36.23 9.22 46.92
CA LYS A 6 -37.15 8.15 47.37
C LYS A 6 -36.52 6.73 47.23
N ARG A 7 -37.13 5.72 47.87
CA ARG A 7 -36.74 4.27 47.99
C ARG A 7 -37.92 3.39 47.44
N THR A 8 -37.95 2.05 47.34
CA THR A 8 -37.23 0.85 47.92
C THR A 8 -36.91 -0.19 46.82
N GLY A 9 -36.36 -1.41 46.99
CA GLY A 9 -35.97 -2.26 48.16
C GLY A 9 -36.99 -3.37 48.49
N ALA A 10 -36.66 -4.61 48.89
CA ALA A 10 -35.35 -5.25 49.17
C ALA A 10 -35.42 -6.83 49.20
N HIS A 11 -34.28 -7.53 49.36
CA HIS A 11 -34.13 -9.01 49.36
C HIS A 11 -34.53 -9.75 50.67
N PRO A 12 -34.89 -11.05 50.56
CA PRO A 12 -34.67 -12.09 51.59
C PRO A 12 -33.83 -13.32 51.10
N PRO A 13 -33.42 -14.26 51.99
CA PRO A 13 -32.30 -15.22 51.77
C PRO A 13 -32.72 -16.73 51.76
N PRO A 14 -31.81 -17.75 51.78
CA PRO A 14 -32.07 -19.12 51.26
C PRO A 14 -32.28 -20.25 52.32
N PRO A 15 -32.58 -21.49 51.88
CA PRO A 15 -32.33 -22.75 52.59
C PRO A 15 -31.16 -23.57 52.01
N ILE A 16 -30.79 -24.70 52.65
CA ILE A 16 -29.55 -25.48 52.39
C ILE A 16 -29.86 -26.98 52.06
N PRO A 17 -28.96 -27.99 52.15
CA PRO A 17 -28.83 -29.04 51.12
C PRO A 17 -29.51 -30.38 51.48
N ASP A 18 -29.37 -31.40 50.61
CA ASP A 18 -28.97 -32.75 51.05
C ASP A 18 -28.46 -33.67 49.91
N MET A 19 -27.71 -34.69 50.33
CA MET A 19 -27.25 -35.91 49.60
C MET A 19 -27.74 -37.12 50.46
N PRO A 20 -27.77 -38.41 50.01
CA PRO A 20 -26.86 -39.03 49.03
C PRO A 20 -27.44 -40.18 48.14
N ASP A 21 -26.52 -40.84 47.41
CA ASP A 21 -26.33 -42.30 47.37
C ASP A 21 -26.87 -43.25 46.26
N THR A 22 -25.95 -44.15 45.87
CA THR A 22 -26.09 -45.51 45.30
C THR A 22 -26.38 -45.80 43.80
N VAL A 23 -25.74 -46.91 43.37
CA VAL A 23 -25.58 -47.50 42.02
C VAL A 23 -26.05 -48.97 42.11
N PRO A 24 -26.76 -49.60 41.13
CA PRO A 24 -26.09 -50.68 40.34
C PRO A 24 -26.66 -51.15 38.96
N ARG A 25 -25.72 -51.41 38.02
CA ARG A 25 -25.57 -52.61 37.14
C ARG A 25 -26.70 -53.11 36.19
N ARG A 26 -26.33 -53.33 34.91
CA ARG A 26 -26.22 -54.63 34.16
C ARG A 26 -25.76 -54.36 32.70
N SER A 27 -24.75 -55.00 32.07
CA SER A 27 -24.54 -56.42 31.64
C SER A 27 -25.36 -56.81 30.38
N SER A 28 -24.90 -57.53 29.33
CA SER A 28 -23.68 -58.35 29.14
C SER A 28 -23.47 -58.88 27.69
N ARG A 29 -22.29 -59.49 27.41
CA ARG A 29 -21.89 -60.40 26.30
C ARG A 29 -21.62 -59.77 24.90
N ARG A 30 -20.63 -60.18 24.06
CA ARG A 30 -19.67 -61.32 23.91
C ARG A 30 -20.08 -62.43 22.91
N LEU A 31 -19.43 -62.49 21.73
CA LEU A 31 -18.81 -63.71 21.14
C LEU A 31 -17.94 -63.40 19.88
N LYS A 32 -17.49 -64.43 19.13
CA LYS A 32 -16.21 -64.50 18.38
C LYS A 32 -16.30 -65.46 17.16
N GLU A 33 -15.25 -65.50 16.31
CA GLU A 33 -14.88 -66.58 15.34
C GLU A 33 -15.80 -66.78 14.09
N SER A 34 -15.38 -67.13 12.87
CA SER A 34 -14.09 -67.37 12.18
C SER A 34 -14.36 -67.90 10.73
N THR A 35 -13.30 -68.02 9.91
CA THR A 35 -13.05 -69.05 8.84
C THR A 35 -13.74 -69.09 7.46
N ASP A 36 -12.85 -69.22 6.44
CA ASP A 36 -12.85 -70.13 5.27
C ASP A 36 -13.48 -69.81 3.88
N GLU A 37 -12.57 -69.38 2.97
CA GLU A 37 -12.01 -70.16 1.83
C GLU A 37 -12.82 -70.43 0.51
N ARG A 38 -12.05 -70.44 -0.60
CA ARG A 38 -12.23 -71.10 -1.93
C ARG A 38 -12.79 -70.33 -3.14
N THR A 39 -11.88 -70.13 -4.10
CA THR A 39 -12.14 -70.16 -5.55
C THR A 39 -12.22 -71.61 -6.06
N PRO A 40 -12.71 -71.87 -7.29
CA PRO A 40 -11.73 -72.12 -8.38
C PRO A 40 -12.15 -71.59 -9.77
N LYS A 41 -11.26 -71.77 -10.75
CA LYS A 41 -11.37 -71.31 -12.16
C LYS A 41 -12.14 -72.29 -13.06
N ILE A 42 -12.65 -71.79 -14.20
CA ILE A 42 -12.72 -72.52 -15.48
C ILE A 42 -12.19 -71.60 -16.60
N ASP A 43 -11.53 -72.18 -17.59
CA ASP A 43 -10.94 -71.58 -18.80
C ASP A 43 -11.10 -72.62 -19.95
N ILE A 44 -11.14 -72.20 -21.23
CA ILE A 44 -10.86 -72.97 -22.48
C ILE A 44 -11.14 -72.12 -23.77
N THR A 45 -10.12 -71.35 -24.16
CA THR A 45 -9.50 -71.25 -25.51
C THR A 45 -10.27 -71.39 -26.86
N LYS A 46 -9.97 -70.40 -27.75
CA LYS A 46 -9.60 -70.49 -29.19
C LYS A 46 -10.64 -70.79 -30.30
N MET A 47 -10.73 -69.86 -31.27
CA MET A 47 -9.97 -69.90 -32.55
C MET A 47 -9.90 -68.50 -33.21
N ALA A 48 -9.04 -68.33 -34.23
CA ALA A 48 -8.73 -67.06 -34.93
C ALA A 48 -9.12 -67.16 -36.43
N SER A 49 -8.92 -66.20 -37.35
CA SER A 49 -8.18 -64.92 -37.42
C SER A 49 -8.87 -63.99 -38.46
N ASP A 50 -8.42 -62.81 -38.93
CA ASP A 50 -7.13 -62.10 -38.81
C ASP A 50 -7.32 -60.54 -38.72
N PRO A 51 -6.68 -59.57 -39.45
CA PRO A 51 -6.28 -58.31 -38.80
C PRO A 51 -6.69 -56.97 -39.46
N MET A 52 -7.02 -55.95 -38.65
CA MET A 52 -6.52 -54.58 -38.89
C MET A 52 -6.44 -53.75 -37.60
N LYS A 53 -5.63 -52.68 -37.62
CA LYS A 53 -5.14 -52.00 -36.41
C LYS A 53 -6.07 -50.91 -35.89
N LEU A 54 -6.32 -50.93 -34.59
CA LEU A 54 -6.66 -49.74 -33.81
C LEU A 54 -5.35 -49.15 -33.25
N THR A 55 -5.00 -47.91 -33.61
CA THR A 55 -3.89 -47.18 -32.96
C THR A 55 -4.36 -45.80 -32.49
N ASN A 56 -4.65 -45.76 -31.20
CA ASN A 56 -4.95 -44.61 -30.36
C ASN A 56 -4.08 -43.36 -30.68
N THR A 57 -4.70 -42.19 -30.78
CA THR A 57 -4.09 -40.90 -31.16
C THR A 57 -3.25 -40.25 -30.05
N LYS A 58 -2.33 -41.00 -29.43
CA LYS A 58 -1.31 -40.46 -28.51
C LYS A 58 -0.05 -39.97 -29.26
N LYS A 59 -0.18 -38.85 -29.99
CA LYS A 59 0.97 -37.95 -30.35
C LYS A 59 0.54 -36.58 -30.92
N ALA A 60 -0.43 -35.94 -30.27
CA ALA A 60 -0.79 -34.53 -30.49
C ALA A 60 -0.81 -33.68 -29.18
N LYS A 61 -0.45 -34.27 -28.03
CA LYS A 61 -0.27 -33.61 -26.72
C LYS A 61 1.20 -33.77 -26.29
N ALA A 62 2.11 -33.06 -26.96
CA ALA A 62 3.57 -33.18 -26.77
C ALA A 62 4.38 -32.00 -27.38
N VAL A 63 3.79 -30.79 -27.46
CA VAL A 63 4.44 -29.58 -28.02
C VAL A 63 4.21 -28.33 -27.15
N TRP A 64 3.23 -28.36 -26.24
CA TRP A 64 2.91 -27.26 -25.31
C TRP A 64 3.27 -27.59 -23.84
N ASP A 65 3.75 -28.80 -23.57
CA ASP A 65 3.94 -29.39 -22.23
C ASP A 65 5.31 -29.03 -21.60
N THR A 66 5.80 -27.81 -21.85
CA THR A 66 7.10 -27.30 -21.38
C THR A 66 7.08 -25.78 -21.20
N GLY A 67 7.30 -25.30 -19.98
CA GLY A 67 7.25 -23.86 -19.63
C GLY A 67 8.25 -22.94 -20.36
N GLU A 68 9.20 -23.47 -21.14
CA GLU A 68 9.97 -22.65 -22.08
C GLU A 68 9.06 -21.98 -23.14
N GLY A 69 7.89 -22.55 -23.46
CA GLY A 69 6.91 -21.90 -24.34
C GLY A 69 6.29 -20.63 -23.74
N VAL A 70 6.09 -20.60 -22.41
CA VAL A 70 5.54 -19.44 -21.69
C VAL A 70 6.64 -18.40 -21.45
N GLU A 71 7.85 -18.82 -21.03
CA GLU A 71 9.01 -17.90 -20.97
C GLU A 71 9.30 -17.28 -22.34
N GLU A 72 9.30 -18.06 -23.44
CA GLU A 72 9.54 -17.52 -24.79
C GLU A 72 8.39 -16.59 -25.24
N ALA A 73 7.13 -16.90 -24.94
CA ALA A 73 6.00 -16.03 -25.27
C ALA A 73 6.01 -14.70 -24.50
N MET A 74 6.21 -14.71 -23.19
CA MET A 74 6.31 -13.48 -22.38
C MET A 74 7.54 -12.66 -22.78
N ARG A 75 8.64 -13.33 -23.09
CA ARG A 75 9.87 -12.69 -23.57
C ARG A 75 9.73 -12.13 -24.98
N GLU A 76 8.98 -12.78 -25.88
CA GLU A 76 8.63 -12.24 -27.22
C GLU A 76 7.60 -11.11 -27.15
N LEU A 77 6.71 -11.09 -26.14
CA LEU A 77 5.79 -9.99 -25.86
C LEU A 77 6.53 -8.75 -25.33
N SER A 78 7.37 -8.88 -24.30
CA SER A 78 8.22 -7.77 -23.81
C SER A 78 9.23 -7.31 -24.88
N GLU A 79 9.81 -8.23 -25.66
CA GLU A 79 10.60 -7.88 -26.85
C GLU A 79 9.78 -7.28 -27.99
N MET A 80 8.45 -7.41 -28.03
CA MET A 80 7.57 -6.71 -28.98
C MET A 80 7.18 -5.33 -28.46
N GLU A 81 6.93 -5.21 -27.15
CA GLU A 81 6.60 -3.96 -26.47
C GLU A 81 7.76 -2.96 -26.56
N HIS A 82 8.98 -3.34 -26.16
CA HIS A 82 10.15 -2.49 -26.35
C HIS A 82 10.40 -2.17 -27.83
N LYS A 83 10.18 -3.12 -28.76
CA LYS A 83 10.29 -2.83 -30.20
C LYS A 83 9.17 -1.92 -30.72
N LEU A 84 8.00 -1.89 -30.07
CA LEU A 84 6.90 -1.00 -30.40
C LEU A 84 7.18 0.41 -29.88
N GLN A 85 7.67 0.52 -28.63
CA GLN A 85 8.17 1.76 -28.04
C GLN A 85 9.33 2.34 -28.89
N ASP A 86 10.33 1.53 -29.24
CA ASP A 86 11.43 1.94 -30.14
C ASP A 86 10.94 2.27 -31.56
N ALA A 87 9.96 1.54 -32.10
CA ALA A 87 9.39 1.85 -33.40
C ALA A 87 8.61 3.17 -33.39
N VAL A 88 7.88 3.48 -32.31
CA VAL A 88 7.18 4.76 -32.11
C VAL A 88 8.19 5.89 -31.91
N ARG A 89 9.23 5.70 -31.07
CA ARG A 89 10.35 6.64 -30.89
C ARG A 89 11.07 6.90 -32.22
N THR A 90 11.31 5.86 -33.01
CA THR A 90 11.95 5.95 -34.34
C THR A 90 11.04 6.60 -35.38
N GLN A 91 9.73 6.33 -35.38
CA GLN A 91 8.77 6.99 -36.29
C GLN A 91 8.61 8.48 -35.95
N ARG A 92 8.55 8.83 -34.67
CA ARG A 92 8.54 10.22 -34.19
C ARG A 92 9.77 10.97 -34.67
N LEU A 93 10.97 10.44 -34.41
CA LEU A 93 12.25 11.00 -34.89
C LEU A 93 12.35 11.04 -36.43
N ALA A 94 11.74 10.09 -37.15
CA ALA A 94 11.69 10.08 -38.61
C ALA A 94 10.72 11.14 -39.18
N VAL A 95 9.63 11.46 -38.49
CA VAL A 95 8.75 12.59 -38.85
C VAL A 95 9.45 13.91 -38.55
N GLU A 96 10.03 14.06 -37.35
CA GLU A 96 10.76 15.25 -36.91
C GLU A 96 12.00 15.57 -37.78
N SER A 97 12.57 14.57 -38.48
CA SER A 97 13.68 14.74 -39.45
C SER A 97 13.26 14.73 -40.93
N SER A 98 11.96 14.71 -41.25
CA SER A 98 11.46 14.67 -42.64
C SER A 98 11.28 16.06 -43.28
N ASP A 99 12.34 16.59 -43.89
CA ASP A 99 12.36 17.90 -44.58
C ASP A 99 11.56 17.89 -45.90
N LEU A 100 10.22 17.85 -45.79
CA LEU A 100 9.27 17.80 -46.92
C LEU A 100 8.95 19.18 -47.50
N HIS A 101 9.96 19.74 -48.18
CA HIS A 101 9.84 20.93 -49.02
C HIS A 101 8.90 20.73 -50.24
N VAL A 102 7.59 20.90 -50.05
CA VAL A 102 6.61 20.97 -51.16
C VAL A 102 6.36 22.43 -51.56
N LYS A 103 6.97 22.85 -52.68
CA LYS A 103 6.77 24.17 -53.27
C LYS A 103 5.34 24.36 -53.78
N LYS A 104 4.83 25.59 -53.72
CA LYS A 104 3.76 26.07 -54.61
C LYS A 104 4.08 27.46 -55.14
N GLU A 105 3.71 27.72 -56.39
CA GLU A 105 4.31 28.77 -57.22
C GLU A 105 3.61 30.13 -57.13
N ILE A 106 4.33 31.18 -57.56
CA ILE A 106 3.88 32.58 -57.56
C ILE A 106 3.39 32.98 -58.96
N ALA A 107 2.20 33.60 -59.05
CA ALA A 107 1.82 34.78 -59.87
C ALA A 107 0.28 34.83 -60.05
N GLN A 108 -0.44 35.95 -60.00
CA GLN A 108 -0.19 37.24 -60.67
C GLN A 108 -0.77 38.46 -59.91
N GLU A 109 -0.29 39.65 -60.31
CA GLU A 109 -0.67 41.02 -59.87
C GLU A 109 -1.92 41.57 -60.61
N PRO A 110 -2.46 42.82 -60.39
CA PRO A 110 -1.80 44.08 -59.95
C PRO A 110 -2.58 44.99 -58.95
N GLY A 111 -1.95 46.09 -58.44
CA GLY A 111 -2.66 47.01 -57.51
C GLY A 111 -2.08 48.35 -57.01
N ILE A 112 -0.98 48.90 -57.55
CA ILE A 112 -0.50 50.32 -57.46
C ILE A 112 -0.74 51.17 -56.16
N GLN A 113 0.38 51.49 -55.47
CA GLN A 113 0.81 52.70 -54.70
C GLN A 113 -0.07 53.99 -54.63
N PRO A 114 0.05 54.89 -53.59
CA PRO A 114 1.33 55.48 -53.12
C PRO A 114 1.49 55.93 -51.63
N LYS A 115 2.66 56.52 -51.32
CA LYS A 115 3.07 57.14 -50.02
C LYS A 115 2.67 58.62 -49.91
N VAL A 116 2.46 59.13 -48.68
CA VAL A 116 2.57 60.58 -48.32
C VAL A 116 3.10 60.74 -46.87
N ASN A 117 3.76 61.86 -46.54
CA ASN A 117 4.29 62.22 -45.21
C ASN A 117 3.58 63.46 -44.60
N ALA A 118 3.53 63.54 -43.26
CA ALA A 118 3.41 64.78 -42.43
C ALA A 118 2.06 65.57 -42.54
N PRO A 119 1.77 66.65 -41.74
CA PRO A 119 2.65 67.40 -40.81
C PRO A 119 2.06 67.96 -39.46
N ASN A 120 2.96 68.60 -38.68
CA ASN A 120 2.79 69.79 -37.81
C ASN A 120 2.33 69.78 -36.31
N ASN A 121 3.32 69.75 -35.39
CA ASN A 121 3.91 70.87 -34.59
C ASN A 121 3.20 71.60 -33.39
N ASN A 122 4.05 72.15 -32.48
CA ASN A 122 3.84 73.13 -31.37
C ASN A 122 3.25 72.62 -30.02
N ASN A 123 3.63 73.10 -28.81
CA ASN A 123 4.69 74.03 -28.36
C ASN A 123 5.00 73.98 -26.82
N ASN A 124 6.27 74.20 -26.39
CA ASN A 124 6.76 74.72 -25.07
C ASN A 124 6.47 73.93 -23.74
N THR A 125 7.22 74.04 -22.62
CA THR A 125 8.32 74.91 -22.10
C THR A 125 9.42 74.18 -21.26
N VAL A 126 10.71 74.55 -21.41
CA VAL A 126 11.74 75.00 -20.38
C VAL A 126 11.85 74.26 -19.00
N ALA A 127 13.00 73.86 -18.39
CA ALA A 127 14.45 74.16 -18.58
C ALA A 127 15.46 73.04 -18.14
N ALA A 128 16.69 73.11 -18.67
CA ALA A 128 18.05 73.00 -18.08
C ALA A 128 18.28 72.47 -16.63
N ARG A 129 19.39 71.79 -16.23
CA ARG A 129 20.73 71.44 -16.80
C ARG A 129 21.34 70.26 -15.96
N GLY A 130 22.50 69.62 -16.21
CA GLY A 130 23.64 69.85 -17.12
C GLY A 130 24.63 68.64 -17.20
N LYS A 131 25.96 68.83 -17.06
CA LYS A 131 27.05 67.80 -17.08
C LYS A 131 28.29 68.25 -16.27
N LEU A 132 29.11 67.34 -15.71
CA LEU A 132 30.56 67.13 -16.09
C LEU A 132 31.43 66.24 -15.14
N ASN A 133 32.40 65.58 -15.79
CA ASN A 133 33.60 64.79 -15.40
C ASN A 133 34.32 64.97 -14.02
N GLY A 134 35.01 63.91 -13.55
CA GLY A 134 36.13 64.01 -12.59
C GLY A 134 36.86 62.69 -12.23
N LYS A 135 38.20 62.66 -12.36
CA LYS A 135 39.20 61.65 -11.90
C LYS A 135 40.49 62.43 -11.54
N PRO A 136 41.55 61.87 -10.90
CA PRO A 136 41.69 60.73 -9.95
C PRO A 136 42.65 61.05 -8.75
N LYS A 137 43.12 60.02 -8.02
CA LYS A 137 44.32 59.97 -7.10
C LYS A 137 44.24 60.72 -5.74
N ALA A 138 45.06 60.43 -4.71
CA ALA A 138 45.79 59.23 -4.24
C ALA A 138 46.54 59.54 -2.90
N VAL A 139 47.28 58.55 -2.35
CA VAL A 139 48.40 58.64 -1.36
C VAL A 139 48.04 58.67 0.14
N GLU A 140 48.65 57.72 0.88
CA GLU A 140 49.24 57.66 2.26
C GLU A 140 48.75 58.65 3.36
N THR A 141 48.74 58.36 4.68
CA THR A 141 49.72 57.64 5.55
C THR A 141 49.07 57.07 6.84
N ALA A 142 49.71 56.08 7.48
CA ALA A 142 49.55 55.79 8.94
C ALA A 142 50.66 56.50 9.75
N PRO A 143 50.62 56.60 11.11
CA PRO A 143 51.17 55.50 11.94
C PRO A 143 50.68 55.34 13.42
N GLN A 144 51.08 54.21 14.04
CA GLN A 144 51.54 54.00 15.44
C GLN A 144 50.61 53.94 16.69
N ASP A 145 50.84 52.85 17.47
CA ASP A 145 51.01 52.70 18.94
C ASP A 145 49.83 52.97 19.92
N GLU A 146 49.67 52.35 21.13
CA GLU A 146 50.49 51.38 21.89
C GLU A 146 49.66 50.55 22.94
N HIS A 147 50.15 49.34 23.32
CA HIS A 147 50.01 48.50 24.56
C HIS A 147 48.74 48.33 25.46
N ASP A 148 48.65 47.11 26.05
CA ASP A 148 48.03 46.66 27.35
C ASP A 148 46.49 46.74 27.62
N ALA A 149 45.87 45.91 28.49
CA ALA A 149 46.17 44.55 29.02
C ALA A 149 44.94 43.92 29.76
N GLU A 150 44.91 42.58 29.82
CA GLU A 150 44.30 41.64 30.82
C GLU A 150 42.85 41.74 31.41
N LEU A 151 42.24 40.53 31.51
CA LEU A 151 41.37 39.97 32.58
C LEU A 151 39.92 40.47 32.86
N ALA A 152 38.97 39.72 32.30
CA ALA A 152 37.95 38.86 32.98
C ALA A 152 36.94 39.39 34.04
N ALA A 153 35.73 38.80 33.96
CA ALA A 153 34.72 38.51 35.00
C ALA A 153 33.32 39.17 34.86
N ASP A 154 32.32 38.30 35.11
CA ASP A 154 30.95 38.46 35.61
C ASP A 154 29.82 39.20 34.84
N ASP A 155 28.88 38.37 34.39
CA ASP A 155 27.42 38.42 34.52
C ASP A 155 26.49 39.46 33.83
N MET A 156 25.58 38.88 33.04
CA MET A 156 24.10 39.00 33.02
C MET A 156 23.43 40.38 33.30
N ALA A 157 22.38 40.80 32.59
CA ALA A 157 21.29 40.00 32.01
C ALA A 157 20.47 40.76 30.93
N GLU A 158 19.56 40.04 30.27
CA GLU A 158 18.35 40.50 29.53
C GLU A 158 18.55 41.39 28.26
N ALA A 159 17.65 41.40 27.27
CA ALA A 159 16.71 40.39 26.75
C ALA A 159 16.12 40.85 25.39
N LYS A 160 15.55 39.90 24.62
CA LYS A 160 14.58 40.06 23.50
C LYS A 160 15.05 40.66 22.15
N GLU A 161 14.96 39.80 21.11
CA GLU A 161 14.09 39.90 19.91
C GLU A 161 14.25 41.11 18.94
N GLU A 162 14.26 40.95 17.61
CA GLU A 162 14.13 39.77 16.73
C GLU A 162 14.67 40.06 15.30
N ASN A 163 14.59 39.07 14.41
CA ASN A 163 14.86 39.08 12.96
C ASN A 163 16.34 39.09 12.52
N GLY A 164 16.76 38.26 11.56
CA GLY A 164 16.05 37.16 10.89
C GLY A 164 16.93 36.59 9.77
N VAL A 165 17.26 35.29 9.80
CA VAL A 165 18.27 34.67 8.92
C VAL A 165 17.90 33.22 8.61
N ASP A 166 17.94 32.89 7.31
CA ASP A 166 18.19 31.58 6.66
C ASP A 166 17.57 30.29 7.27
N ARG A 167 16.75 29.60 6.47
CA ARG A 167 16.27 28.22 6.73
C ARG A 167 16.53 27.24 5.56
N GLY A 168 17.57 27.47 4.76
CA GLY A 168 18.01 26.49 3.77
C GLY A 168 18.44 25.16 4.41
N ALA A 169 17.72 24.08 4.12
CA ALA A 169 17.96 22.75 4.69
C ALA A 169 19.20 22.01 4.13
N ASN A 170 20.35 22.68 4.02
CA ASN A 170 21.65 22.02 4.09
C ASN A 170 21.86 21.52 5.54
N ARG A 171 21.05 20.54 5.97
CA ARG A 171 21.08 19.96 7.32
C ARG A 171 22.53 19.57 7.65
N PRO A 172 23.22 20.25 8.59
CA PRO A 172 24.52 19.79 9.05
C PRO A 172 24.37 18.37 9.58
N PRO A 173 25.38 17.50 9.49
CA PRO A 173 25.26 16.15 10.02
C PRO A 173 24.80 16.18 11.49
N PRO A 174 24.17 15.10 11.99
CA PRO A 174 24.03 14.87 13.43
C PRO A 174 25.38 15.14 14.09
N VAL A 175 25.38 15.75 15.29
CA VAL A 175 26.65 16.09 15.96
C VAL A 175 27.28 14.80 16.45
N ASN A 176 28.08 14.19 15.57
CA ASN A 176 28.95 13.08 15.88
C ASN A 176 29.84 13.52 17.05
N SER A 177 29.52 12.96 18.23
CA SER A 177 30.41 13.00 19.38
C SER A 177 31.80 12.57 18.94
N ASP A 178 32.85 13.30 19.38
CA ASP A 178 34.26 12.95 19.13
C ASP A 178 34.58 11.52 19.63
N THR A 179 33.74 11.00 20.53
CA THR A 179 33.66 9.58 20.88
C THR A 179 32.50 8.91 20.14
N LEU A 180 32.79 8.02 19.18
CA LEU A 180 31.83 7.01 18.71
C LEU A 180 31.37 6.17 19.92
N PRO A 181 30.05 5.99 20.16
CA PRO A 181 29.53 5.43 21.43
C PRO A 181 29.65 3.90 21.55
N LEU A 182 30.80 3.32 21.21
CA LEU A 182 31.09 1.88 21.32
C LEU A 182 32.37 1.50 22.10
N PRO A 183 32.50 1.86 23.39
CA PRO A 183 33.36 1.15 24.35
C PRO A 183 32.67 -0.13 24.91
N TRP A 184 31.75 -0.71 24.14
CA TRP A 184 30.72 -1.65 24.64
C TRP A 184 31.23 -3.09 24.78
N LYS A 185 30.76 -3.79 25.82
CA LYS A 185 31.23 -5.14 26.23
C LYS A 185 30.09 -6.12 26.55
N GLY A 186 28.95 -5.97 25.88
CA GLY A 186 27.77 -6.83 26.04
C GLY A 186 27.72 -8.00 25.05
N ARG A 187 26.52 -8.56 24.85
CA ARG A 187 26.19 -9.49 23.75
C ARG A 187 25.01 -8.90 22.99
N LEU A 188 25.16 -8.70 21.69
CA LEU A 188 24.11 -8.08 20.88
C LEU A 188 22.99 -9.09 20.60
N GLY A 189 21.79 -8.58 20.39
CA GLY A 189 20.58 -9.37 20.51
C GLY A 189 19.43 -8.69 19.79
N TYR A 190 18.75 -9.46 18.95
CA TYR A 190 17.94 -8.94 17.87
C TYR A 190 16.51 -9.50 17.90
N ALA A 191 15.58 -8.78 17.28
CA ALA A 191 14.20 -9.22 17.15
C ALA A 191 14.03 -10.19 15.96
N CYS A 192 13.32 -11.30 16.19
CA CYS A 192 12.61 -12.06 15.16
C CYS A 192 13.43 -12.68 14.00
N LEU A 193 14.73 -12.94 14.18
CA LEU A 193 15.61 -13.62 13.21
C LEU A 193 15.24 -15.12 13.01
N ASN A 194 14.18 -15.41 12.26
CA ASN A 194 13.77 -16.79 11.92
C ASN A 194 13.13 -16.91 10.51
N THR A 195 13.48 -16.07 9.55
CA THR A 195 12.94 -16.07 8.16
C THR A 195 13.22 -17.41 7.45
N TYR A 196 14.43 -17.96 7.57
CA TYR A 196 14.74 -19.30 7.07
C TYR A 196 13.86 -20.40 7.70
N LEU A 197 13.47 -20.25 8.97
CA LEU A 197 12.59 -21.21 9.66
C LEU A 197 11.12 -21.07 9.25
N ARG A 198 10.67 -19.87 8.89
CA ARG A 198 9.33 -19.66 8.28
C ARG A 198 9.24 -20.32 6.91
N ASN A 199 10.31 -20.27 6.12
CA ASN A 199 10.37 -20.84 4.76
C ASN A 199 10.72 -22.35 4.73
N ALA A 200 11.02 -22.96 5.88
CA ALA A 200 11.24 -24.39 5.99
C ALA A 200 9.93 -25.19 5.81
N THR A 201 10.03 -26.48 5.48
CA THR A 201 8.88 -27.40 5.41
C THR A 201 9.06 -28.53 6.42
N PRO A 202 8.18 -28.68 7.43
CA PRO A 202 7.09 -27.76 7.80
C PRO A 202 7.62 -26.44 8.40
N ALA A 203 6.85 -25.37 8.21
CA ALA A 203 7.20 -24.02 8.67
C ALA A 203 7.24 -23.91 10.20
N VAL A 204 8.23 -23.19 10.72
CA VAL A 204 8.55 -23.06 12.15
C VAL A 204 8.47 -21.60 12.59
N PHE A 205 7.46 -21.29 13.41
CA PHE A 205 7.20 -19.94 13.91
C PHE A 205 6.28 -19.95 15.15
N SER A 206 6.26 -18.86 15.91
CA SER A 206 5.50 -18.72 17.16
C SER A 206 4.42 -17.63 17.08
N SER A 207 3.75 -17.53 15.93
CA SER A 207 2.78 -16.46 15.59
C SER A 207 1.60 -16.98 14.75
N ARG A 208 1.13 -18.21 14.99
CA ARG A 208 -0.14 -18.71 14.44
C ARG A 208 -1.30 -18.04 15.17
N THR A 209 -2.12 -17.30 14.45
CA THR A 209 -3.34 -16.63 14.96
C THR A 209 -4.61 -17.18 14.28
N CYS A 210 -5.78 -16.70 14.69
CA CYS A 210 -7.08 -17.02 14.11
C CYS A 210 -8.04 -15.83 14.30
N ARG A 211 -9.21 -15.83 13.63
CA ARG A 211 -10.29 -14.85 13.88
C ARG A 211 -11.28 -15.41 14.93
N ILE A 212 -12.08 -14.55 15.56
CA ILE A 212 -13.13 -14.98 16.52
C ILE A 212 -14.14 -15.90 15.82
N SER A 213 -14.46 -15.63 14.54
CA SER A 213 -15.24 -16.52 13.69
C SER A 213 -14.68 -17.94 13.65
N SER A 214 -13.36 -18.12 13.49
CA SER A 214 -12.70 -19.43 13.53
C SER A 214 -12.93 -20.15 14.87
N ILE A 215 -12.89 -19.44 16.00
CA ILE A 215 -13.18 -20.01 17.33
C ILE A 215 -14.64 -20.47 17.42
N ILE A 216 -15.58 -19.71 16.85
CA ILE A 216 -17.01 -20.05 16.81
C ILE A 216 -17.27 -21.26 15.90
N GLU A 217 -16.65 -21.33 14.72
CA GLU A 217 -16.75 -22.49 13.83
C GLU A 217 -16.20 -23.77 14.48
N HIS A 218 -15.07 -23.68 15.16
CA HIS A 218 -14.46 -24.82 15.88
C HIS A 218 -15.19 -25.19 17.18
N ARG A 219 -16.32 -24.55 17.51
CA ARG A 219 -17.30 -25.11 18.45
C ARG A 219 -17.97 -26.36 17.88
N HIS A 220 -18.02 -26.51 16.56
CA HIS A 220 -18.55 -27.69 15.88
C HIS A 220 -17.46 -28.76 15.71
N PRO A 221 -17.81 -30.07 15.67
CA PRO A 221 -16.85 -31.13 15.37
C PRO A 221 -16.51 -31.14 13.88
N LEU A 222 -15.35 -31.67 13.50
CA LEU A 222 -15.01 -31.92 12.09
C LEU A 222 -16.01 -32.88 11.42
N ALA A 223 -16.30 -32.68 10.14
CA ALA A 223 -17.21 -33.53 9.36
C ALA A 223 -16.78 -35.01 9.37
N ASN A 224 -15.47 -35.28 9.29
CA ASN A 224 -14.85 -36.58 9.49
C ASN A 224 -13.95 -36.55 10.76
N PRO A 225 -14.47 -36.86 11.97
CA PRO A 225 -13.70 -36.81 13.22
C PRO A 225 -12.52 -37.79 13.33
N GLY A 226 -12.34 -38.70 12.36
CA GLY A 226 -11.23 -39.66 12.30
C GLY A 226 -10.09 -39.23 11.36
N GLU A 227 -10.25 -38.12 10.64
CA GLU A 227 -9.28 -37.57 9.70
C GLU A 227 -8.69 -36.26 10.26
N PRO A 228 -7.47 -35.85 9.86
CA PRO A 228 -6.96 -34.52 10.19
C PRO A 228 -7.85 -33.43 9.59
N GLU A 229 -7.88 -32.26 10.24
CA GLU A 229 -8.51 -31.06 9.67
C GLU A 229 -7.86 -30.71 8.33
N HIS A 230 -8.67 -30.33 7.35
CA HIS A 230 -8.20 -29.89 6.03
C HIS A 230 -9.13 -28.79 5.52
N ALA A 231 -8.55 -27.68 5.07
CA ALA A 231 -9.23 -26.45 4.64
C ALA A 231 -10.27 -26.58 3.52
N THR A 232 -10.55 -27.80 3.02
CA THR A 232 -11.61 -28.11 2.04
C THR A 232 -12.23 -29.48 2.31
N LYS A 233 -11.38 -30.51 2.52
CA LYS A 233 -11.81 -31.91 2.64
C LYS A 233 -12.40 -32.30 4.00
N ASN A 234 -12.06 -31.59 5.08
CA ASN A 234 -12.51 -31.90 6.43
C ASN A 234 -12.57 -30.64 7.31
N ARG A 235 -13.66 -29.87 7.17
CA ARG A 235 -13.97 -28.65 7.94
C ARG A 235 -14.94 -28.97 9.11
N PRO A 236 -15.13 -28.06 10.10
CA PRO A 236 -16.19 -28.19 11.11
C PRO A 236 -17.61 -28.27 10.51
N ASP A 237 -18.40 -29.28 10.91
CA ASP A 237 -19.79 -29.46 10.49
C ASP A 237 -20.75 -28.60 11.34
N LYS A 238 -21.09 -27.43 10.78
CA LYS A 238 -22.02 -26.46 11.39
C LYS A 238 -23.42 -27.01 11.67
N SER A 239 -23.80 -28.18 11.15
CA SER A 239 -25.09 -28.84 11.45
C SER A 239 -25.11 -29.61 12.77
N GLN A 240 -23.93 -29.97 13.30
CA GLN A 240 -23.80 -30.63 14.61
C GLN A 240 -23.90 -29.62 15.76
N PRO A 241 -24.25 -30.04 17.00
CA PRO A 241 -24.30 -29.14 18.15
C PRO A 241 -22.94 -28.49 18.45
N ALA A 242 -22.95 -27.16 18.50
CA ALA A 242 -21.84 -26.32 18.95
C ALA A 242 -21.51 -26.58 20.42
N ASP A 243 -20.22 -26.54 20.75
CA ASP A 243 -19.65 -26.76 22.07
C ASP A 243 -18.51 -25.77 22.32
N ASN A 244 -18.67 -24.92 23.34
CA ASN A 244 -17.68 -23.90 23.67
C ASN A 244 -16.31 -24.49 24.06
N GLU A 245 -16.25 -25.71 24.60
CA GLU A 245 -14.98 -26.34 24.96
C GLU A 245 -14.16 -26.71 23.72
N ARG A 246 -14.78 -27.01 22.57
CA ARG A 246 -14.06 -27.30 21.32
C ARG A 246 -13.42 -26.05 20.71
N GLY A 247 -14.17 -24.95 20.66
CA GLY A 247 -13.65 -23.66 20.18
C GLY A 247 -12.48 -23.16 21.04
N LEU A 248 -12.62 -23.30 22.37
CA LEU A 248 -11.53 -23.01 23.31
C LEU A 248 -10.33 -23.94 23.09
N LYS A 249 -10.55 -25.24 22.88
CA LYS A 249 -9.48 -26.22 22.62
C LYS A 249 -8.71 -25.91 21.33
N TYR A 250 -9.40 -25.49 20.26
CA TYR A 250 -8.78 -25.09 18.99
C TYR A 250 -7.77 -23.94 19.17
N VAL A 251 -8.17 -22.82 19.80
CA VAL A 251 -7.26 -21.68 20.02
C VAL A 251 -6.12 -22.02 21.00
N GLN A 252 -6.37 -22.89 21.98
CA GLN A 252 -5.33 -23.45 22.83
C GLN A 252 -4.33 -24.32 22.04
N GLU A 253 -4.78 -25.11 21.05
CA GLU A 253 -3.91 -25.95 20.22
C GLU A 253 -3.02 -25.13 19.28
N LEU A 254 -3.49 -23.98 18.76
CA LEU A 254 -2.65 -22.99 18.07
C LEU A 254 -1.56 -22.44 19.01
N GLY A 255 -1.93 -22.06 20.23
CA GLY A 255 -0.97 -21.62 21.26
C GLY A 255 0.07 -22.68 21.63
N LEU A 256 -0.34 -23.96 21.70
CA LEU A 256 0.60 -25.07 21.90
C LEU A 256 1.54 -25.29 20.71
N ALA A 257 1.07 -25.11 19.47
CA ALA A 257 1.92 -25.16 18.28
C ALA A 257 2.98 -24.04 18.31
N ASN A 258 2.56 -22.81 18.62
CA ASN A 258 3.46 -21.66 18.78
C ASN A 258 4.49 -21.89 19.90
N ALA A 259 4.08 -22.46 21.02
CA ALA A 259 4.96 -22.75 22.15
C ALA A 259 6.00 -23.84 21.84
N ARG A 260 5.62 -24.90 21.10
CA ARG A 260 6.54 -25.97 20.66
C ARG A 260 7.64 -25.45 19.74
N ASP A 261 7.32 -24.52 18.84
CA ASP A 261 8.29 -23.99 17.88
C ASP A 261 9.37 -23.11 18.51
N ILE A 262 9.13 -22.52 19.71
CA ILE A 262 10.16 -21.77 20.45
C ILE A 262 11.46 -22.59 20.59
N VAL A 263 11.35 -23.88 20.91
CA VAL A 263 12.50 -24.77 21.12
C VAL A 263 13.39 -24.85 19.88
N LYS A 264 12.79 -24.85 18.68
CA LYS A 264 13.50 -24.89 17.39
C LYS A 264 14.18 -23.54 17.12
N MET A 265 13.45 -22.44 17.32
CA MET A 265 13.93 -21.07 17.12
C MET A 265 15.11 -20.74 18.06
N ILE A 266 15.04 -21.11 19.34
CA ILE A 266 16.15 -20.93 20.31
C ILE A 266 17.38 -21.75 19.91
N ARG A 267 17.21 -23.00 19.46
CA ARG A 267 18.33 -23.84 18.99
C ARG A 267 18.97 -23.27 17.71
N TRP A 268 18.18 -22.78 16.77
CA TRP A 268 18.66 -22.09 15.56
C TRP A 268 19.45 -20.82 15.90
N ASN A 269 18.88 -19.93 16.72
CA ASN A 269 19.57 -18.72 17.19
C ASN A 269 20.91 -19.08 17.87
N ALA A 270 20.88 -20.05 18.79
CA ALA A 270 22.04 -20.46 19.57
C ALA A 270 23.18 -21.06 18.73
N LYS A 271 22.86 -21.69 17.58
CA LYS A 271 23.84 -22.19 16.60
C LYS A 271 24.64 -21.05 15.97
N TYR A 272 24.00 -19.91 15.71
CA TYR A 272 24.62 -18.72 15.10
C TYR A 272 25.05 -17.67 16.13
N GLY A 273 25.28 -18.07 17.39
CA GLY A 273 25.77 -17.18 18.45
C GLY A 273 24.73 -16.19 19.00
N ILE A 274 23.53 -16.10 18.43
CA ILE A 274 22.44 -15.23 18.89
C ILE A 274 21.92 -15.77 20.23
N LYS A 275 21.90 -14.92 21.27
CA LYS A 275 21.50 -15.28 22.66
C LYS A 275 20.35 -14.43 23.20
N PHE A 276 19.60 -13.79 22.32
CA PHE A 276 18.44 -12.96 22.63
C PHE A 276 17.31 -13.26 21.65
N MET A 277 16.06 -13.19 22.08
CA MET A 277 14.90 -13.23 21.19
C MET A 277 13.72 -12.48 21.80
N ARG A 278 13.06 -11.65 20.99
CA ARG A 278 11.69 -11.18 21.27
C ARG A 278 10.73 -12.30 20.90
N LEU A 279 9.99 -12.82 21.88
CA LEU A 279 8.83 -13.69 21.64
C LEU A 279 7.71 -12.86 21.01
N SER A 280 6.88 -13.48 20.18
CA SER A 280 5.67 -12.82 19.66
C SER A 280 4.69 -12.58 20.81
N SER A 281 3.95 -11.47 20.75
CA SER A 281 2.86 -11.22 21.69
C SER A 281 1.64 -12.06 21.35
N GLU A 282 1.41 -12.27 20.05
CA GLU A 282 0.36 -13.12 19.44
C GLU A 282 0.66 -14.62 19.52
N MET A 283 1.38 -15.03 20.57
CA MET A 283 1.73 -16.43 20.83
C MET A 283 0.51 -17.27 21.25
N PHE A 284 -0.45 -16.67 21.96
CA PHE A 284 -1.69 -17.29 22.42
C PHE A 284 -2.88 -16.38 22.06
N PRO A 285 -3.49 -16.57 20.88
CA PRO A 285 -4.52 -15.66 20.35
C PRO A 285 -5.69 -15.49 21.31
N PHE A 286 -6.15 -14.25 21.49
CA PHE A 286 -7.24 -13.87 22.40
C PHE A 286 -7.06 -14.24 23.88
N ALA A 287 -5.89 -14.72 24.35
CA ALA A 287 -5.69 -15.09 25.76
C ALA A 287 -6.00 -13.93 26.73
N SER A 288 -5.69 -12.69 26.33
CA SER A 288 -5.99 -11.44 27.04
C SER A 288 -7.31 -10.77 26.62
N HIS A 289 -8.18 -11.44 25.86
CA HIS A 289 -9.52 -10.94 25.52
C HIS A 289 -10.48 -10.98 26.72
N GLN A 290 -11.61 -10.26 26.65
CA GLN A 290 -12.57 -10.18 27.76
C GLN A 290 -13.51 -11.39 27.84
N GLU A 291 -14.06 -11.81 26.70
CA GLU A 291 -15.00 -12.94 26.60
C GLU A 291 -14.26 -14.25 26.26
N TYR A 292 -13.64 -14.30 25.08
CA TYR A 292 -12.78 -15.40 24.61
C TYR A 292 -11.45 -15.61 25.38
N GLY A 293 -11.21 -14.87 26.47
CA GLY A 293 -9.97 -14.93 27.25
C GLY A 293 -9.79 -16.22 28.04
N TYR A 294 -8.54 -16.68 28.18
CA TYR A 294 -8.24 -17.95 28.84
C TYR A 294 -6.89 -17.95 29.58
N LYS A 295 -6.74 -18.90 30.51
CA LYS A 295 -5.50 -19.10 31.27
C LYS A 295 -4.60 -20.14 30.64
N LEU A 296 -3.29 -19.90 30.68
CA LEU A 296 -2.26 -20.71 30.04
C LEU A 296 -1.86 -21.89 30.93
N ALA A 297 -1.82 -21.67 32.25
CA ALA A 297 -1.34 -22.66 33.21
C ALA A 297 -2.03 -24.05 33.12
N PRO A 298 -3.34 -24.18 32.82
CA PRO A 298 -4.01 -25.49 32.70
C PRO A 298 -3.53 -26.38 31.55
N PHE A 299 -2.96 -25.82 30.47
CA PHE A 299 -2.64 -26.58 29.24
C PHE A 299 -1.23 -26.34 28.67
N ALA A 300 -0.70 -25.11 28.77
CA ALA A 300 0.58 -24.72 28.17
C ALA A 300 1.79 -24.87 29.11
N SER A 301 1.57 -25.15 30.41
CA SER A 301 2.62 -25.18 31.43
C SER A 301 3.84 -26.04 31.06
N GLU A 302 3.63 -27.26 30.55
CA GLU A 302 4.71 -28.20 30.27
C GLU A 302 5.54 -27.78 29.05
N VAL A 303 4.87 -27.35 27.97
CA VAL A 303 5.52 -26.92 26.72
C VAL A 303 6.30 -25.62 26.93
N LEU A 304 5.75 -24.66 27.68
CA LEU A 304 6.47 -23.44 28.04
C LEU A 304 7.67 -23.75 28.94
N ALA A 305 7.54 -24.65 29.91
CA ALA A 305 8.66 -25.09 30.75
C ALA A 305 9.75 -25.84 29.94
N GLU A 306 9.41 -26.59 28.89
CA GLU A 306 10.40 -27.14 27.96
C GLU A 306 11.14 -26.04 27.19
N ALA A 307 10.39 -25.09 26.61
CA ALA A 307 10.98 -23.96 25.88
C ALA A 307 11.93 -23.14 26.76
N GLY A 308 11.54 -22.84 28.01
CA GLY A 308 12.37 -22.12 28.96
C GLY A 308 13.50 -22.95 29.59
N LYS A 309 13.37 -24.28 29.67
CA LYS A 309 14.50 -25.18 29.96
C LYS A 309 15.57 -25.05 28.88
N VAL A 310 15.19 -25.14 27.60
CA VAL A 310 16.12 -25.01 26.46
C VAL A 310 16.72 -23.60 26.39
N ALA A 311 15.94 -22.56 26.72
CA ALA A 311 16.45 -21.20 26.91
C ALA A 311 17.50 -21.13 28.05
N GLY A 312 17.25 -21.80 29.17
CA GLY A 312 18.19 -21.89 30.30
C GLY A 312 19.49 -22.58 29.92
N GLU A 313 19.41 -23.78 29.33
CA GLU A 313 20.55 -24.59 28.89
C GLU A 313 21.45 -23.85 27.88
N LEU A 314 20.84 -23.10 26.95
CA LEU A 314 21.58 -22.36 25.92
C LEU A 314 21.93 -20.91 26.33
N ASN A 315 21.59 -20.50 27.55
CA ASN A 315 21.70 -19.12 28.07
C ASN A 315 21.09 -18.09 27.10
N HIS A 316 19.81 -18.28 26.78
CA HIS A 316 19.03 -17.43 25.89
C HIS A 316 18.15 -16.46 26.69
N ARG A 317 18.31 -15.15 26.45
CA ARG A 317 17.42 -14.12 27.00
C ARG A 317 16.17 -14.02 26.12
N LEU A 318 15.01 -14.08 26.75
CA LEU A 318 13.70 -13.91 26.11
C LEU A 318 13.08 -12.59 26.57
N THR A 319 12.27 -11.94 25.74
CA THR A 319 11.51 -10.71 26.08
C THR A 319 10.19 -10.68 25.30
N THR A 320 9.24 -9.86 25.72
CA THR A 320 7.99 -9.58 24.97
C THR A 320 7.80 -8.08 24.80
N HIS A 321 7.01 -7.69 23.80
CA HIS A 321 6.61 -6.31 23.58
C HIS A 321 5.09 -6.30 23.37
N PRO A 322 4.28 -6.09 24.41
CA PRO A 322 2.83 -5.94 24.29
C PRO A 322 2.43 -4.98 23.18
N GLY A 323 1.24 -5.20 22.60
CA GLY A 323 0.75 -4.43 21.46
C GLY A 323 0.49 -2.96 21.79
N GLN A 324 0.45 -2.12 20.75
CA GLN A 324 0.27 -0.66 20.85
C GLN A 324 -0.96 -0.24 21.66
N PHE A 325 -2.00 -1.08 21.71
CA PHE A 325 -3.24 -0.84 22.45
C PHE A 325 -3.16 -1.06 23.98
N THR A 326 -2.00 -1.49 24.52
CA THR A 326 -1.79 -1.80 25.96
C THR A 326 -1.59 -0.54 26.82
N GLN A 327 -2.52 0.41 26.70
CA GLN A 327 -2.40 1.81 27.10
C GLN A 327 -2.80 2.07 28.57
N ILE A 328 -1.91 1.77 29.53
CA ILE A 328 -2.20 2.01 30.97
C ILE A 328 -2.23 3.50 31.39
N GLY A 329 -1.80 4.44 30.54
CA GLY A 329 -1.96 5.89 30.73
C GLY A 329 -3.34 6.45 30.31
N SER A 330 -4.19 5.62 29.68
CA SER A 330 -5.44 6.06 29.05
C SER A 330 -6.48 6.58 30.06
N PRO A 331 -7.29 7.60 29.69
CA PRO A 331 -8.45 8.03 30.48
C PRO A 331 -9.63 7.02 30.38
N ARG A 332 -9.64 6.15 29.37
CA ARG A 332 -10.65 5.09 29.17
C ARG A 332 -10.43 3.93 30.13
N LYS A 333 -11.41 3.63 31.00
CA LYS A 333 -11.28 2.62 32.07
C LYS A 333 -11.25 1.20 31.52
N GLU A 334 -12.03 0.97 30.47
CA GLU A 334 -12.12 -0.21 29.65
C GLU A 334 -10.76 -0.53 28.99
N VAL A 335 -10.09 0.47 28.40
CA VAL A 335 -8.73 0.33 27.84
C VAL A 335 -7.72 -0.03 28.93
N VAL A 336 -7.72 0.68 30.06
CA VAL A 336 -6.84 0.36 31.20
C VAL A 336 -7.11 -1.04 31.72
N THR A 337 -8.37 -1.50 31.76
CA THR A 337 -8.74 -2.84 32.22
C THR A 337 -8.27 -3.93 31.24
N ALA A 338 -8.35 -3.69 29.94
CA ALA A 338 -7.80 -4.58 28.92
C ALA A 338 -6.27 -4.64 29.00
N ALA A 339 -5.61 -3.49 29.09
CA ALA A 339 -4.14 -3.40 29.20
C ALA A 339 -3.59 -4.10 30.47
N ILE A 340 -4.29 -4.00 31.61
CA ILE A 340 -3.94 -4.77 32.82
C ILE A 340 -4.06 -6.28 32.55
N ARG A 341 -5.16 -6.72 31.94
CA ARG A 341 -5.41 -8.14 31.64
C ARG A 341 -4.38 -8.71 30.65
N ASP A 342 -3.88 -7.90 29.73
CA ASP A 342 -2.83 -8.23 28.79
C ASP A 342 -1.43 -8.35 29.43
N LEU A 343 -1.06 -7.39 30.29
CA LEU A 343 0.19 -7.46 31.05
C LEU A 343 0.22 -8.68 32.00
N GLU A 344 -0.92 -9.05 32.61
CA GLU A 344 -1.04 -10.27 33.42
C GLU A 344 -0.96 -11.55 32.58
N TYR A 345 -1.44 -11.54 31.33
CA TYR A 345 -1.23 -12.64 30.36
C TYR A 345 0.26 -12.83 30.05
N HIS A 346 0.97 -11.73 29.77
CA HIS A 346 2.40 -11.79 29.47
C HIS A 346 3.26 -12.20 30.69
N ASP A 347 2.95 -11.75 31.91
CA ASP A 347 3.64 -12.26 33.12
C ASP A 347 3.35 -13.75 33.34
N GLU A 348 2.13 -14.23 33.10
CA GLU A 348 1.81 -15.66 33.18
C GLU A 348 2.63 -16.46 32.18
N MET A 349 2.65 -16.07 30.90
CA MET A 349 3.45 -16.73 29.86
C MET A 349 4.93 -16.79 30.23
N LEU A 350 5.54 -15.64 30.61
CA LEU A 350 6.95 -15.57 30.98
C LEU A 350 7.26 -16.33 32.28
N SER A 351 6.31 -16.41 33.21
CA SER A 351 6.44 -17.17 34.47
C SER A 351 6.15 -18.66 34.31
N LEU A 352 5.51 -19.10 33.23
CA LEU A 352 5.36 -20.51 32.85
C LEU A 352 6.58 -21.08 32.14
N LEU A 353 7.46 -20.24 31.57
CA LEU A 353 8.75 -20.68 31.02
C LEU A 353 9.69 -21.32 32.06
N LYS A 354 9.50 -21.05 33.37
CA LYS A 354 10.36 -21.55 34.47
C LYS A 354 11.86 -21.28 34.26
N LEU A 355 12.20 -20.13 33.65
CA LEU A 355 13.57 -19.71 33.38
C LEU A 355 14.43 -19.67 34.67
N PRO A 356 15.74 -19.98 34.60
CA PRO A 356 16.68 -19.75 35.70
C PRO A 356 16.63 -18.31 36.21
N GLU A 357 16.78 -18.08 37.52
CA GLU A 357 16.43 -16.81 38.20
C GLU A 357 16.91 -15.54 37.46
N LYS A 358 18.16 -15.50 37.01
CA LYS A 358 18.71 -14.35 36.28
C LYS A 358 18.06 -14.15 34.91
N LEU A 359 17.85 -15.22 34.14
CA LEU A 359 17.13 -15.15 32.86
C LEU A 359 15.65 -14.80 33.06
N ASN A 360 15.03 -15.28 34.15
CA ASN A 360 13.66 -14.91 34.52
C ASN A 360 13.51 -13.42 34.86
N ARG A 361 14.52 -12.81 35.51
CA ARG A 361 14.57 -11.37 35.77
C ARG A 361 14.87 -10.56 34.50
N ASP A 362 15.68 -11.12 33.59
CA ASP A 362 16.02 -10.51 32.32
C ASP A 362 14.91 -10.61 31.26
N ALA A 363 13.90 -11.43 31.53
CA ALA A 363 12.66 -11.57 30.76
C ALA A 363 11.65 -10.48 31.13
N VAL A 364 11.78 -9.37 30.41
CA VAL A 364 11.02 -8.12 30.56
C VAL A 364 9.91 -7.99 29.50
N MET A 365 8.92 -7.16 29.85
CA MET A 365 7.84 -6.70 28.97
C MET A 365 8.10 -5.23 28.67
N ILE A 366 8.31 -4.90 27.39
CA ILE A 366 8.65 -3.56 26.93
C ILE A 366 7.39 -2.82 26.49
N LEU A 367 7.14 -1.61 26.99
CA LEU A 367 5.93 -0.84 26.73
C LEU A 367 6.25 0.63 26.42
N HIS A 368 5.69 1.19 25.35
CA HIS A 368 5.68 2.65 25.11
C HIS A 368 4.68 3.36 26.02
N MET A 369 4.88 4.65 26.29
CA MET A 369 3.91 5.42 27.09
C MET A 369 2.64 5.75 26.30
N GLY A 370 2.75 5.95 24.98
CA GLY A 370 1.62 5.98 24.06
C GLY A 370 0.88 7.32 23.99
N GLY A 371 -0.45 7.30 24.06
CA GLY A 371 -1.25 8.52 23.89
C GLY A 371 -0.97 9.58 24.97
N THR A 372 -0.87 10.85 24.59
CA THR A 372 -0.72 11.96 25.56
C THR A 372 -2.04 12.34 26.24
N TYR A 373 -3.18 12.02 25.64
CA TYR A 373 -4.53 12.10 26.21
C TYR A 373 -4.82 13.42 26.99
N GLY A 374 -4.78 14.54 26.29
CA GLY A 374 -4.84 15.88 26.87
C GLY A 374 -3.44 16.46 27.00
N ASP A 375 -2.79 16.24 28.14
CA ASP A 375 -1.42 16.68 28.40
C ASP A 375 -0.55 15.58 29.01
N LYS A 376 0.77 15.70 28.82
CA LYS A 376 1.76 14.72 29.30
C LYS A 376 1.73 14.54 30.82
N ALA A 377 1.56 15.60 31.61
CA ALA A 377 1.56 15.49 33.07
C ALA A 377 0.32 14.71 33.56
N ALA A 378 -0.86 14.98 33.02
CA ALA A 378 -2.07 14.23 33.33
C ALA A 378 -2.00 12.75 32.90
N THR A 379 -1.30 12.42 31.80
CA THR A 379 -1.03 11.01 31.45
C THR A 379 -0.02 10.36 32.39
N LEU A 380 1.06 11.05 32.78
CA LEU A 380 2.01 10.53 33.77
C LEU A 380 1.34 10.27 35.13
N ASP A 381 0.40 11.12 35.56
CA ASP A 381 -0.36 10.91 36.80
C ASP A 381 -1.36 9.75 36.71
N ARG A 382 -2.07 9.60 35.58
CA ARG A 382 -2.88 8.38 35.32
C ARG A 382 -2.01 7.13 35.29
N PHE A 383 -0.81 7.21 34.70
CA PHE A 383 0.15 6.12 34.69
C PHE A 383 0.61 5.76 36.11
N ARG A 384 0.96 6.74 36.97
CA ARG A 384 1.27 6.51 38.39
C ARG A 384 0.14 5.76 39.10
N GLU A 385 -1.09 6.25 38.97
CA GLU A 385 -2.27 5.62 39.57
C GLU A 385 -2.48 4.19 39.07
N ASN A 386 -2.33 3.93 37.77
CA ASN A 386 -2.62 2.64 37.16
C ASN A 386 -1.48 1.63 37.37
N TYR A 387 -0.22 2.07 37.27
CA TYR A 387 0.95 1.26 37.63
C TYR A 387 0.90 0.79 39.09
N ALA A 388 0.41 1.63 40.02
CA ALA A 388 0.20 1.23 41.41
C ALA A 388 -0.75 0.01 41.56
N LYS A 389 -1.73 -0.14 40.66
CA LYS A 389 -2.76 -1.21 40.66
C LYS A 389 -2.27 -2.54 40.05
N LEU A 390 -1.17 -2.56 39.28
CA LEU A 390 -0.61 -3.77 38.64
C LEU A 390 -0.11 -4.80 39.67
N SER A 391 -0.05 -6.09 39.31
CA SER A 391 0.57 -7.09 40.19
C SER A 391 2.08 -6.89 40.34
N ASP A 392 2.65 -7.48 41.39
CA ASP A 392 4.11 -7.53 41.56
C ASP A 392 4.78 -8.39 40.48
N GLY A 393 4.03 -9.26 39.78
CA GLY A 393 4.50 -9.99 38.60
C GLY A 393 4.83 -9.03 37.47
N VAL A 394 3.81 -8.30 37.01
CA VAL A 394 3.93 -7.25 36.01
C VAL A 394 4.97 -6.21 36.42
N LYS A 395 4.91 -5.66 37.64
CA LYS A 395 5.86 -4.63 38.13
C LYS A 395 7.33 -5.10 38.16
N ARG A 396 7.61 -6.39 38.30
CA ARG A 396 8.97 -6.94 38.22
C ARG A 396 9.52 -6.97 36.79
N ARG A 397 8.65 -7.16 35.79
CA ARG A 397 9.04 -7.33 34.37
C ARG A 397 8.86 -6.09 33.50
N LEU A 398 7.94 -5.19 33.85
CA LEU A 398 7.64 -4.01 33.05
C LEU A 398 8.84 -3.07 32.98
N VAL A 399 9.15 -2.65 31.75
CA VAL A 399 10.11 -1.60 31.40
C VAL A 399 9.42 -0.64 30.42
N LEU A 400 9.73 0.65 30.51
CA LEU A 400 9.21 1.66 29.58
C LEU A 400 10.20 1.88 28.43
N GLU A 401 9.72 2.39 27.31
CA GLU A 401 10.53 2.76 26.14
C GLU A 401 10.10 4.11 25.59
N ASN A 402 11.06 4.94 25.16
CA ASN A 402 10.78 6.20 24.46
C ASN A 402 10.27 5.94 23.03
N ASP A 403 9.36 6.77 22.55
CA ASP A 403 8.67 6.61 21.26
C ASP A 403 8.89 7.79 20.30
N ASP A 404 8.58 7.55 19.04
CA ASP A 404 8.78 8.39 17.85
C ASP A 404 7.59 9.31 17.54
N VAL A 405 6.60 9.35 18.45
CA VAL A 405 5.37 10.14 18.33
C VAL A 405 5.28 11.23 19.39
N ALA A 406 5.55 10.90 20.66
CA ALA A 406 5.20 11.78 21.77
C ALA A 406 6.18 11.82 22.94
N TRP A 407 6.84 10.72 23.30
CA TRP A 407 7.54 10.58 24.58
C TRP A 407 9.04 10.40 24.44
N SER A 408 9.76 11.48 24.71
CA SER A 408 11.22 11.49 24.74
C SER A 408 11.77 10.77 25.97
N VAL A 409 13.07 10.47 25.93
CA VAL A 409 13.83 10.00 27.11
C VAL A 409 13.74 11.00 28.28
N HIS A 410 13.60 12.30 28.01
CA HIS A 410 13.50 13.35 29.02
C HIS A 410 12.15 13.34 29.75
N ASP A 411 11.05 13.01 29.04
CA ASP A 411 9.72 12.85 29.64
C ASP A 411 9.64 11.60 30.54
N LEU A 412 10.24 10.49 30.09
CA LEU A 412 10.05 9.17 30.71
C LEU A 412 11.06 8.83 31.81
N LEU A 413 12.31 9.31 31.71
CA LEU A 413 13.35 8.98 32.71
C LEU A 413 12.96 9.38 34.16
N PRO A 414 12.34 10.54 34.44
CA PRO A 414 11.92 10.90 35.80
C PRO A 414 10.91 9.93 36.41
N ILE A 415 9.87 9.53 35.66
CA ILE A 415 8.86 8.57 36.15
C ILE A 415 9.44 7.15 36.26
N CYS A 416 10.41 6.80 35.41
CA CYS A 416 11.20 5.57 35.53
C CYS A 416 12.03 5.52 36.83
N GLU A 417 12.72 6.60 37.18
CA GLU A 417 13.50 6.70 38.42
C GLU A 417 12.60 6.63 39.67
N GLU A 418 11.47 7.34 39.64
CA GLU A 418 10.41 7.40 40.66
C GLU A 418 9.76 6.03 40.92
N LEU A 419 9.11 5.46 39.91
CA LEU A 419 8.34 4.22 40.00
C LEU A 419 9.20 2.95 39.94
N ASN A 420 10.53 3.12 39.89
CA ASN A 420 11.52 2.05 39.76
C ASN A 420 11.29 1.17 38.52
N ILE A 421 11.00 1.81 37.39
CA ILE A 421 10.79 1.16 36.08
C ILE A 421 12.06 1.37 35.25
N PRO A 422 12.69 0.30 34.72
CA PRO A 422 13.82 0.45 33.81
C PRO A 422 13.38 1.15 32.52
N LEU A 423 14.19 2.09 32.03
CA LEU A 423 13.97 2.72 30.72
C LEU A 423 14.80 1.99 29.67
N VAL A 424 14.14 1.38 28.68
CA VAL A 424 14.78 1.05 27.41
C VAL A 424 14.99 2.37 26.69
N LEU A 425 16.26 2.64 26.37
CA LEU A 425 16.61 3.65 25.39
C LEU A 425 16.45 3.03 23.99
N ASP A 426 15.59 3.61 23.17
CA ASP A 426 15.63 3.48 21.72
C ASP A 426 16.35 4.70 21.13
N PHE A 427 17.47 4.46 20.46
CA PHE A 427 18.29 5.53 19.85
C PHE A 427 17.65 6.15 18.60
N HIS A 428 16.84 5.39 17.87
CA HIS A 428 16.17 5.85 16.65
C HIS A 428 14.98 6.74 16.99
N HIS A 429 14.10 6.28 17.89
CA HIS A 429 12.99 7.11 18.40
C HIS A 429 13.52 8.39 19.07
N HIS A 430 14.62 8.32 19.83
CA HIS A 430 15.23 9.51 20.43
C HIS A 430 15.79 10.49 19.39
N ASN A 431 16.30 10.03 18.23
CA ASN A 431 16.72 10.92 17.15
C ASN A 431 15.52 11.60 16.42
N ILE A 432 14.28 11.23 16.76
CA ILE A 432 13.03 11.85 16.26
C ILE A 432 12.40 12.72 17.35
N ILE A 433 12.25 12.20 18.58
CA ILE A 433 11.61 12.86 19.72
C ILE A 433 12.61 13.02 20.89
N PHE A 434 13.21 14.21 20.97
CA PHE A 434 14.23 14.61 21.96
C PHE A 434 13.86 15.94 22.64
N ASP A 435 14.70 16.42 23.56
CA ASP A 435 14.49 17.71 24.23
C ASP A 435 14.73 18.89 23.25
N SER A 436 13.72 19.75 23.08
CA SER A 436 13.74 20.86 22.13
C SER A 436 14.79 21.94 22.41
N SER A 437 15.41 21.95 23.60
CA SER A 437 16.53 22.83 23.94
C SER A 437 17.88 22.36 23.37
N ILE A 438 17.94 21.15 22.82
CA ILE A 438 19.17 20.52 22.30
C ILE A 438 18.97 20.15 20.82
N ARG A 439 20.04 20.22 20.03
CA ARG A 439 20.03 19.79 18.62
C ARG A 439 20.21 18.27 18.53
N GLU A 440 19.44 17.64 17.66
CA GLU A 440 19.43 16.21 17.37
C GLU A 440 20.82 15.55 17.34
N GLY A 441 20.90 14.42 18.03
CA GLY A 441 22.03 13.52 18.15
C GLY A 441 21.92 12.73 19.45
N SER A 442 23.02 12.18 19.93
CA SER A 442 23.05 11.40 21.18
C SER A 442 23.85 12.10 22.29
N LYS A 443 24.04 13.42 22.21
CA LYS A 443 24.90 14.18 23.14
C LYS A 443 24.27 14.27 24.55
N ASP A 444 22.99 14.61 24.58
CA ASP A 444 22.11 14.56 25.76
C ASP A 444 22.05 13.16 26.38
N ILE A 445 21.93 12.14 25.54
CA ILE A 445 21.90 10.73 25.94
C ILE A 445 23.18 10.29 26.64
N ILE A 446 24.36 10.82 26.29
CA ILE A 446 25.61 10.48 26.97
C ILE A 446 25.53 10.87 28.46
N ASP A 447 25.03 12.05 28.79
CA ASP A 447 24.89 12.53 30.17
C ASP A 447 23.76 11.81 30.93
N LEU A 448 22.72 11.35 30.22
CA LEU A 448 21.63 10.55 30.81
C LEU A 448 21.97 9.05 30.93
N TYR A 449 22.97 8.54 30.23
CA TYR A 449 23.27 7.10 30.13
C TYR A 449 23.47 6.43 31.49
N ASP A 450 24.13 7.10 32.42
CA ASP A 450 24.39 6.59 33.77
C ASP A 450 23.12 6.55 34.63
N ARG A 451 22.20 7.53 34.48
CA ARG A 451 20.87 7.52 35.11
C ARG A 451 20.03 6.37 34.58
N ILE A 452 19.96 6.21 33.26
CA ILE A 452 19.28 5.09 32.60
C ILE A 452 19.85 3.76 33.12
N ARG A 453 21.17 3.58 33.16
CA ARG A 453 21.85 2.37 33.69
C ARG A 453 21.48 2.07 35.15
N VAL A 454 21.28 3.09 36.00
CA VAL A 454 20.84 2.91 37.39
C VAL A 454 19.44 2.30 37.45
N THR A 455 18.49 2.68 36.58
CA THR A 455 17.13 2.11 36.59
C THR A 455 17.13 0.58 36.41
N TRP A 456 17.97 0.06 35.50
CA TRP A 456 18.18 -1.38 35.30
C TRP A 456 18.91 -2.04 36.47
N THR A 457 19.98 -1.41 36.95
CA THR A 457 20.84 -1.93 38.03
C THR A 457 20.10 -2.03 39.37
N LYS A 458 19.17 -1.09 39.64
CA LYS A 458 18.31 -1.04 40.84
C LYS A 458 17.34 -2.23 40.94
N LYS A 459 16.89 -2.79 39.81
CA LYS A 459 16.21 -4.11 39.74
C LYS A 459 17.17 -5.30 39.47
N GLY A 460 18.45 -5.02 39.19
CA GLY A 460 19.46 -6.01 38.80
C GLY A 460 19.16 -6.74 37.49
N ILE A 461 18.35 -6.13 36.63
CA ILE A 461 17.99 -6.64 35.31
C ILE A 461 19.12 -6.26 34.35
N THR A 462 19.49 -7.17 33.44
CA THR A 462 20.50 -6.86 32.41
C THR A 462 19.94 -5.80 31.47
N GLN A 463 20.68 -4.71 31.27
CA GLN A 463 20.22 -3.59 30.45
C GLN A 463 19.82 -4.05 29.03
N LYS A 464 18.77 -3.43 28.48
CA LYS A 464 18.35 -3.54 27.08
C LYS A 464 18.30 -2.12 26.52
N MET A 465 18.64 -2.01 25.24
CA MET A 465 18.42 -0.86 24.38
C MET A 465 17.80 -1.37 23.08
N HIS A 466 17.18 -0.50 22.31
CA HIS A 466 16.95 -0.73 20.90
C HIS A 466 17.91 0.14 20.08
N TYR A 467 18.29 -0.38 18.93
CA TYR A 467 19.13 0.29 17.95
C TYR A 467 18.63 -0.10 16.57
N SER A 468 18.23 0.90 15.80
CA SER A 468 17.75 0.84 14.43
C SER A 468 18.15 2.14 13.74
N GLU A 469 18.03 2.17 12.43
CA GLU A 469 18.33 3.35 11.62
C GLU A 469 17.14 3.59 10.67
N GLN A 470 16.89 4.86 10.35
CA GLN A 470 15.85 5.27 9.40
C GLN A 470 16.17 4.76 7.98
N THR A 471 15.17 4.69 7.10
CA THR A 471 15.41 4.51 5.66
C THR A 471 16.34 5.62 5.12
N SER A 472 17.11 5.28 4.08
CA SER A 472 18.15 6.14 3.49
C SER A 472 17.60 7.50 3.00
N ALA A 473 16.37 7.50 2.47
CA ALA A 473 15.69 8.68 1.94
C ALA A 473 14.87 9.47 2.98
N ALA A 474 14.82 9.07 4.27
CA ALA A 474 13.90 9.69 5.22
C ALA A 474 14.30 11.11 5.67
N VAL A 475 13.59 12.11 5.15
CA VAL A 475 13.80 13.54 5.48
C VAL A 475 12.83 14.03 6.55
N THR A 476 11.51 13.84 6.37
CA THR A 476 10.47 14.39 7.26
C THR A 476 10.38 13.65 8.61
N PRO A 477 9.83 14.26 9.68
CA PRO A 477 9.59 13.55 10.94
C PRO A 477 8.67 12.32 10.82
N ARG A 478 7.83 12.25 9.76
CA ARG A 478 6.95 11.12 9.46
C ARG A 478 7.74 9.98 8.80
N ASP A 479 8.51 10.27 7.76
CA ASP A 479 9.33 9.26 7.05
C ASP A 479 10.43 8.71 7.92
N ARG A 480 10.97 9.52 8.84
CA ARG A 480 12.04 9.10 9.75
C ARG A 480 11.61 8.02 10.74
N ARG A 481 10.32 7.73 10.87
CA ARG A 481 9.77 6.55 11.59
C ARG A 481 9.96 5.24 10.81
N LYS A 482 10.09 5.30 9.48
CA LYS A 482 10.32 4.13 8.62
C LYS A 482 11.71 3.57 8.91
N HIS A 483 11.79 2.44 9.61
CA HIS A 483 13.06 1.72 9.82
C HIS A 483 13.61 1.19 8.49
N SER A 484 14.94 1.22 8.30
CA SER A 484 15.60 0.70 7.10
C SER A 484 15.30 -0.79 6.85
N ALA A 485 14.81 -1.13 5.66
CA ALA A 485 14.21 -2.43 5.34
C ALA A 485 15.16 -3.49 4.74
N ARG A 486 16.49 -3.35 4.90
CA ARG A 486 17.43 -4.46 4.60
C ARG A 486 17.00 -5.71 5.37
N ASP A 487 17.15 -6.90 4.77
CA ASP A 487 16.86 -8.18 5.42
C ASP A 487 17.42 -8.18 6.85
N LYS A 488 16.51 -8.28 7.82
CA LYS A 488 16.78 -8.11 9.24
C LYS A 488 17.79 -9.14 9.76
N GLU A 489 18.02 -10.23 9.03
CA GLU A 489 19.08 -11.20 9.30
C GLU A 489 20.41 -10.81 8.66
N GLN A 490 20.43 -10.32 7.42
CA GLN A 490 21.68 -9.90 6.76
C GLN A 490 22.26 -8.63 7.38
N ALA A 491 21.44 -7.62 7.70
CA ALA A 491 21.90 -6.42 8.40
C ALA A 491 22.52 -6.77 9.77
N VAL A 492 21.99 -7.79 10.43
CA VAL A 492 22.55 -8.34 11.68
C VAL A 492 23.89 -9.05 11.46
N PHE A 493 23.99 -9.94 10.48
CA PHE A 493 25.26 -10.61 10.19
C PHE A 493 26.33 -9.64 9.67
N GLU A 494 25.94 -8.60 8.93
CA GLU A 494 26.78 -7.47 8.53
C GLU A 494 27.29 -6.68 9.74
N LEU A 495 26.42 -6.32 10.70
CA LEU A 495 26.82 -5.67 11.96
C LEU A 495 27.80 -6.54 12.76
N MET A 496 27.50 -7.83 12.91
CA MET A 496 28.36 -8.77 13.65
C MET A 496 29.71 -9.02 12.97
N ARG A 497 29.80 -9.00 11.63
CA ARG A 497 31.07 -9.02 10.88
C ARG A 497 31.87 -7.73 11.08
N THR A 498 31.23 -6.58 10.83
CA THR A 498 31.84 -5.24 10.90
C THR A 498 32.46 -4.95 12.26
N PHE A 499 31.72 -5.24 13.33
CA PHE A 499 32.16 -5.00 14.71
C PHE A 499 32.79 -6.23 15.40
N LYS A 500 33.00 -7.33 14.66
CA LYS A 500 33.62 -8.60 15.13
C LYS A 500 33.06 -9.09 16.47
N LEU A 501 31.73 -9.08 16.56
CA LEU A 501 31.01 -9.34 17.80
C LEU A 501 31.14 -10.81 18.23
N PRO A 502 31.01 -11.15 19.53
CA PRO A 502 31.16 -12.53 19.99
C PRO A 502 30.24 -13.50 19.24
N GLY A 503 30.84 -14.41 18.45
CA GLY A 503 30.14 -15.30 17.52
C GLY A 503 30.43 -15.03 16.03
N TRP A 504 31.06 -13.91 15.65
CA TRP A 504 31.37 -13.60 14.24
C TRP A 504 32.12 -14.72 13.51
N ASP A 505 33.05 -15.39 14.21
CA ASP A 505 33.78 -16.56 13.70
C ASP A 505 32.86 -17.71 13.25
N THR A 506 31.68 -17.89 13.85
CA THR A 506 30.81 -19.06 13.60
C THR A 506 29.94 -18.94 12.34
N PHE A 507 29.98 -17.79 11.67
CA PHE A 507 29.26 -17.57 10.41
C PHE A 507 30.06 -16.75 9.38
N ASN A 508 31.39 -16.64 9.54
CA ASN A 508 32.28 -16.25 8.45
C ASN A 508 32.12 -17.18 7.22
N ASP A 509 31.81 -18.45 7.46
CA ASP A 509 31.51 -19.44 6.41
C ASP A 509 30.05 -19.36 5.90
N MET A 510 29.17 -18.51 6.48
CA MET A 510 27.86 -18.20 5.90
C MET A 510 28.02 -17.16 4.78
N VAL A 511 28.47 -17.65 3.63
CA VAL A 511 28.19 -17.03 2.33
C VAL A 511 26.68 -17.10 2.08
N PRO A 512 26.01 -16.04 1.58
CA PRO A 512 24.63 -16.10 1.11
C PRO A 512 24.49 -16.99 -0.15
N HIS A 513 24.50 -18.32 0.04
CA HIS A 513 24.26 -19.28 -1.02
C HIS A 513 23.46 -20.48 -0.49
N GLU A 514 22.29 -20.66 -1.10
CA GLU A 514 21.38 -21.81 -0.95
C GLU A 514 22.13 -23.14 -0.84
N ARG A 515 21.75 -24.01 0.12
CA ARG A 515 22.39 -25.33 0.23
C ARG A 515 22.12 -26.21 -0.99
N PRO A 516 23.05 -27.10 -1.37
CA PRO A 516 22.80 -28.17 -2.34
C PRO A 516 22.15 -29.41 -1.70
N ASP A 517 22.19 -29.53 -0.36
CA ASP A 517 21.51 -30.56 0.44
C ASP A 517 20.08 -30.17 0.88
N GLU A 518 19.65 -28.92 0.64
CA GLU A 518 18.25 -28.51 0.80
C GLU A 518 17.42 -28.84 -0.44
N SER A 519 16.26 -29.46 -0.24
CA SER A 519 15.25 -29.70 -1.27
C SER A 519 14.57 -28.39 -1.70
N ARG A 520 15.19 -27.65 -2.61
CA ARG A 520 14.68 -26.36 -3.12
C ARG A 520 13.42 -26.55 -3.97
N LYS A 521 12.51 -25.57 -3.94
CA LYS A 521 11.68 -25.27 -5.13
C LYS A 521 12.62 -24.93 -6.30
N ALA A 522 12.31 -25.39 -7.51
CA ALA A 522 13.27 -25.42 -8.61
C ALA A 522 13.58 -24.03 -9.23
N ILE A 523 14.67 -23.39 -8.79
CA ILE A 523 15.18 -22.14 -9.36
C ILE A 523 16.28 -22.42 -10.40
N LYS A 524 16.03 -22.16 -11.68
CA LYS A 524 17.01 -22.35 -12.78
C LYS A 524 17.85 -21.09 -13.03
N LYS A 525 19.06 -21.04 -12.46
CA LYS A 525 20.05 -20.00 -12.79
C LYS A 525 20.76 -20.27 -14.13
N LYS A 526 20.79 -19.28 -15.02
CA LYS A 526 21.79 -19.10 -16.13
C LYS A 526 23.07 -18.46 -15.50
N PRO A 527 24.26 -18.28 -16.14
CA PRO A 527 24.70 -18.47 -17.55
C PRO A 527 25.97 -19.40 -17.65
N LYS A 528 26.80 -19.57 -18.72
CA LYS A 528 27.41 -18.68 -19.74
C LYS A 528 27.83 -19.42 -21.05
N LYS A 529 28.08 -18.63 -22.11
CA LYS A 529 28.53 -19.03 -23.49
C LYS A 529 29.98 -19.59 -23.48
N GLY A 530 30.47 -20.45 -24.41
CA GLY A 530 29.90 -21.11 -25.59
C GLY A 530 30.98 -21.42 -26.68
N LYS A 531 30.61 -22.18 -27.75
CA LYS A 531 31.33 -22.39 -29.08
C LYS A 531 31.90 -23.81 -29.52
N LYS A 532 32.54 -24.99 -29.62
CA LYS A 532 32.59 -25.87 -30.85
C LYS A 532 32.97 -27.37 -30.61
N LYS A 533 32.34 -28.30 -31.39
CA LYS A 533 32.87 -29.49 -32.17
C LYS A 533 33.77 -30.57 -31.46
N THR A 534 33.74 -31.89 -31.76
CA THR A 534 33.02 -32.74 -32.78
C THR A 534 33.12 -34.26 -32.47
N ALA A 535 32.17 -35.03 -33.07
CA ALA A 535 32.19 -36.48 -33.34
C ALA A 535 31.99 -37.43 -32.15
N GLU A 536 31.46 -38.67 -32.24
CA GLU A 536 30.62 -39.46 -33.18
C GLU A 536 30.67 -40.92 -32.61
N VAL A 537 29.75 -41.81 -33.01
CA VAL A 537 29.75 -43.28 -32.71
C VAL A 537 29.16 -43.76 -31.37
N ASN A 538 27.99 -44.40 -31.49
CA ASN A 538 27.39 -45.57 -30.80
C ASN A 538 27.55 -45.80 -29.26
N GLY A 539 26.42 -46.13 -28.62
CA GLY A 539 26.37 -46.89 -27.36
C GLY A 539 24.95 -47.02 -26.83
N GLU A 540 24.40 -48.24 -26.81
CA GLU A 540 23.13 -48.55 -26.12
C GLU A 540 23.44 -48.99 -24.68
N ALA A 541 22.72 -48.43 -23.70
CA ALA A 541 22.49 -49.03 -22.39
C ALA A 541 21.28 -48.36 -21.71
N GLU A 542 20.28 -49.15 -21.36
CA GLU A 542 19.33 -48.81 -20.30
C GLU A 542 19.97 -49.21 -18.95
N ASP A 543 19.77 -48.43 -17.90
CA ASP A 543 19.94 -48.87 -16.51
C ASP A 543 18.94 -48.11 -15.64
N ASP A 544 17.93 -48.81 -15.13
CA ASP A 544 16.96 -48.27 -14.17
C ASP A 544 17.65 -48.04 -12.82
N ILE A 545 17.54 -46.83 -12.28
CA ILE A 545 17.80 -46.58 -10.85
C ILE A 545 16.58 -45.85 -10.24
N GLU A 546 15.63 -46.68 -9.81
CA GLU A 546 14.58 -46.31 -8.87
C GLU A 546 15.24 -45.85 -7.54
N VAL A 547 15.02 -44.60 -7.14
CA VAL A 547 15.49 -44.06 -5.85
C VAL A 547 14.27 -43.85 -4.93
N PRO A 548 14.16 -44.58 -3.80
CA PRO A 548 12.95 -44.52 -2.96
C PRO A 548 12.73 -43.17 -2.26
N GLU A 549 11.47 -42.90 -1.93
CA GLU A 549 11.11 -41.89 -0.94
C GLU A 549 11.82 -42.18 0.39
N LYS A 550 12.77 -41.32 0.77
CA LYS A 550 13.34 -41.34 2.12
C LYS A 550 12.53 -40.46 3.05
N ILE A 551 11.70 -41.08 3.88
CA ILE A 551 11.19 -40.47 5.10
C ILE A 551 12.40 -40.19 5.99
N VAL A 552 12.76 -38.92 6.12
CA VAL A 552 13.87 -38.42 6.95
C VAL A 552 13.51 -38.59 8.42
N SER A 553 14.37 -39.24 9.22
CA SER A 553 14.10 -39.42 10.64
C SER A 553 14.44 -38.15 11.44
N ALA A 554 13.93 -38.05 12.67
CA ALA A 554 14.27 -36.95 13.57
C ALA A 554 15.76 -36.89 13.97
N GLU A 555 16.53 -37.95 13.68
CA GLU A 555 17.96 -38.08 13.96
C GLU A 555 18.84 -37.64 12.77
N ASP A 556 18.27 -37.57 11.56
CA ASP A 556 18.99 -37.18 10.33
C ASP A 556 19.16 -35.66 10.17
N PHE A 557 18.54 -34.83 11.02
CA PHE A 557 18.62 -33.36 10.97
C PHE A 557 19.96 -32.79 11.48
N GLY A 558 21.03 -33.25 10.83
CA GLY A 558 22.38 -32.69 10.91
C GLY A 558 23.32 -33.42 11.86
N MET A 559 24.22 -34.22 11.28
CA MET A 559 25.62 -34.19 11.70
C MET A 559 26.52 -34.16 10.45
N GLY A 560 27.08 -32.98 10.16
CA GLY A 560 28.39 -32.97 9.50
C GLY A 560 29.38 -33.66 10.43
N GLY A 561 30.11 -34.67 9.93
CA GLY A 561 31.06 -35.43 10.74
C GLY A 561 32.10 -34.53 11.45
N PRO A 562 32.81 -35.03 12.48
CA PRO A 562 33.54 -34.23 13.49
C PRO A 562 34.75 -33.39 13.00
N GLN A 563 34.86 -33.14 11.69
CA GLN A 563 35.88 -32.34 11.01
C GLN A 563 35.31 -31.37 9.94
N GLY A 564 34.01 -31.46 9.60
CA GLY A 564 33.23 -30.37 8.96
C GLY A 564 33.65 -29.85 7.58
N ARG A 565 33.92 -30.71 6.57
CA ARG A 565 34.16 -30.28 5.16
C ARG A 565 33.62 -31.29 4.11
N VAL A 566 33.44 -30.83 2.86
CA VAL A 566 32.90 -31.58 1.70
C VAL A 566 33.67 -31.21 0.40
N TYR A 567 33.72 -32.09 -0.61
CA TYR A 567 34.44 -31.93 -1.89
C TYR A 567 33.70 -32.57 -3.09
N TRP A 568 34.13 -32.26 -4.33
CA TRP A 568 33.74 -32.89 -5.61
C TRP A 568 34.98 -33.02 -6.56
N PRO A 569 34.92 -33.74 -7.72
CA PRO A 569 36.09 -34.26 -8.44
C PRO A 569 36.37 -33.58 -9.81
N GLU A 570 37.51 -33.90 -10.42
CA GLU A 570 37.98 -33.33 -11.70
C GLU A 570 37.52 -34.09 -12.96
N GLY A 571 37.42 -33.41 -14.12
CA GLY A 571 37.41 -34.04 -15.45
C GLY A 571 36.09 -34.01 -16.24
N MET A 572 35.28 -32.94 -16.14
CA MET A 572 33.94 -32.83 -16.75
C MET A 572 33.68 -31.47 -17.45
N GLU A 573 34.69 -30.88 -18.09
CA GLU A 573 34.66 -29.46 -18.52
C GLU A 573 33.91 -29.18 -19.84
N GLU A 574 33.45 -30.21 -20.57
CA GLU A 574 33.03 -30.07 -21.98
C GLU A 574 31.55 -29.72 -22.23
N TRP A 575 30.67 -29.80 -21.22
CA TRP A 575 29.21 -29.68 -21.35
C TRP A 575 28.67 -28.28 -21.77
N LEU A 576 29.53 -27.28 -21.93
CA LEU A 576 29.15 -25.85 -21.93
C LEU A 576 28.74 -25.24 -23.31
N ARG A 577 28.64 -26.00 -24.43
CA ARG A 577 28.85 -25.42 -25.79
C ARG A 577 28.03 -25.99 -26.99
N PRO A 578 26.80 -25.49 -27.27
CA PRO A 578 25.98 -25.89 -28.45
C PRO A 578 26.28 -25.12 -29.79
N LYS A 579 25.51 -25.41 -30.86
CA LYS A 579 25.61 -24.83 -32.23
C LYS A 579 24.25 -24.45 -32.86
N LYS A 580 24.26 -23.52 -33.84
CA LYS A 580 23.21 -23.30 -34.88
C LYS A 580 23.63 -23.98 -36.22
N ARG A 581 22.88 -24.05 -37.34
CA ARG A 581 21.64 -23.39 -37.84
C ARG A 581 21.12 -24.16 -39.10
N GLU A 582 19.83 -24.09 -39.44
CA GLU A 582 19.25 -23.70 -40.77
C GLU A 582 17.82 -24.23 -41.06
N ILE A 583 17.08 -23.55 -41.97
CA ILE A 583 15.64 -23.71 -42.27
C ILE A 583 15.43 -23.65 -43.80
N LYS A 584 14.39 -24.31 -44.34
CA LYS A 584 13.86 -24.10 -45.71
C LYS A 584 12.35 -23.83 -45.71
N LYS A 585 11.84 -23.08 -46.70
CA LYS A 585 10.45 -22.59 -46.83
C LYS A 585 9.69 -23.26 -47.99
N ALA A 586 8.37 -23.46 -47.85
CA ALA A 586 7.33 -23.52 -48.90
C ALA A 586 5.91 -23.69 -48.27
N LYS A 587 4.77 -23.38 -48.91
CA LYS A 587 4.36 -22.32 -49.87
C LYS A 587 2.81 -22.38 -50.05
N GLU A 588 2.13 -21.22 -50.09
CA GLU A 588 0.82 -20.89 -50.72
C GLU A 588 -0.45 -21.79 -50.60
N GLY A 589 -1.59 -21.11 -50.35
CA GLY A 589 -2.98 -21.56 -50.54
C GLY A 589 -3.89 -20.33 -50.70
N LYS A 590 -5.10 -20.46 -51.26
CA LYS A 590 -5.89 -19.32 -51.81
C LYS A 590 -7.43 -19.50 -51.72
N ASP A 591 -8.14 -18.42 -52.08
CA ASP A 591 -9.56 -18.32 -52.51
C ASP A 591 -10.64 -18.37 -51.40
N GLU A 592 -11.81 -17.69 -51.50
CA GLU A 592 -12.25 -16.56 -52.35
C GLU A 592 -13.40 -15.77 -51.67
N SER A 593 -13.86 -14.65 -52.25
CA SER A 593 -14.89 -13.76 -51.68
C SER A 593 -15.95 -13.30 -52.69
N PRO A 594 -17.20 -13.03 -52.25
CA PRO A 594 -18.07 -12.05 -52.92
C PRO A 594 -18.62 -10.96 -51.97
N LYS A 595 -19.15 -9.86 -52.55
CA LYS A 595 -19.58 -8.62 -51.86
C LYS A 595 -21.01 -8.21 -52.21
N MET A 596 -21.70 -7.56 -51.25
CA MET A 596 -22.66 -6.45 -51.44
C MET A 596 -22.45 -5.49 -50.24
N LYS A 597 -22.45 -4.14 -50.27
CA LYS A 597 -23.22 -3.09 -50.99
C LYS A 597 -24.71 -3.03 -50.61
N GLU A 598 -25.34 -1.88 -50.33
CA GLU A 598 -24.91 -0.48 -50.10
C GLU A 598 -26.13 0.35 -49.64
N GLU A 599 -25.92 1.47 -48.92
CA GLU A 599 -26.71 2.74 -48.92
C GLU A 599 -26.83 3.43 -47.54
N VAL A 600 -27.05 4.75 -47.56
CA VAL A 600 -27.01 5.70 -46.43
C VAL A 600 -28.08 6.78 -46.62
N LEU A 601 -28.82 7.14 -45.57
CA LEU A 601 -29.70 8.32 -45.55
C LEU A 601 -29.69 9.01 -44.16
N SER A 602 -29.87 10.34 -44.16
CA SER A 602 -29.78 11.21 -42.97
C SER A 602 -31.06 12.05 -42.76
N PRO A 603 -31.34 12.57 -41.55
CA PRO A 603 -32.70 12.94 -41.11
C PRO A 603 -33.03 14.45 -41.13
N PRO A 604 -34.31 14.83 -40.93
CA PRO A 604 -34.73 16.22 -40.68
C PRO A 604 -35.07 16.55 -39.21
N SER A 605 -34.45 17.61 -38.69
CA SER A 605 -34.91 18.57 -37.67
C SER A 605 -35.60 18.09 -36.37
N LEU A 606 -34.82 18.05 -35.28
CA LEU A 606 -35.30 18.05 -33.89
C LEU A 606 -35.41 19.49 -33.34
N THR A 607 -36.61 19.96 -32.98
CA THR A 607 -36.77 21.22 -32.18
C THR A 607 -38.08 21.29 -31.39
N ILE A 608 -39.17 20.67 -31.86
CA ILE A 608 -40.45 20.62 -31.13
C ILE A 608 -40.53 19.37 -30.22
N LEU A 609 -39.69 18.36 -30.47
CA LEU A 609 -39.64 17.13 -29.67
C LEU A 609 -38.88 17.27 -28.34
N SER A 610 -37.95 18.22 -28.21
CA SER A 610 -37.06 18.31 -27.03
C SER A 610 -37.80 18.65 -25.73
N SER A 611 -38.70 19.64 -25.75
CA SER A 611 -39.48 20.01 -24.55
C SER A 611 -40.43 18.90 -24.11
N PHE A 612 -41.09 18.22 -25.06
CA PHE A 612 -41.99 17.10 -24.77
C PHE A 612 -41.23 15.87 -24.28
N ASN A 613 -40.07 15.58 -24.87
CA ASN A 613 -39.18 14.50 -24.43
C ASN A 613 -38.61 14.79 -23.03
N ASN A 614 -38.23 16.03 -22.70
CA ASN A 614 -37.70 16.35 -21.36
C ASN A 614 -38.76 16.13 -20.26
N THR A 615 -40.01 16.54 -20.46
CA THR A 615 -41.09 16.24 -19.50
C THR A 615 -41.34 14.74 -19.37
N MET A 616 -41.40 13.99 -20.48
CA MET A 616 -41.53 12.53 -20.46
C MET A 616 -40.35 11.87 -19.72
N ASN A 617 -39.11 12.29 -20.01
CA ASN A 617 -37.87 11.75 -19.43
C ASN A 617 -37.76 12.04 -17.93
N SER A 618 -38.16 13.24 -17.47
CA SER A 618 -38.33 13.52 -16.03
C SER A 618 -39.35 12.56 -15.40
N THR A 619 -40.57 12.45 -15.94
CA THR A 619 -41.60 11.57 -15.34
C THR A 619 -41.22 10.08 -15.34
N PHE A 620 -40.42 9.62 -16.31
CA PHE A 620 -39.88 8.27 -16.33
C PHE A 620 -38.74 8.09 -15.31
N PHE A 621 -37.84 9.06 -15.21
CA PHE A 621 -36.70 9.04 -14.29
C PHE A 621 -37.16 9.07 -12.82
N ASP A 622 -38.11 9.94 -12.49
CA ASP A 622 -38.78 9.99 -11.18
C ASP A 622 -39.56 8.69 -10.91
N GLY A 623 -40.29 8.19 -11.91
CA GLY A 623 -41.02 6.93 -11.82
C GLY A 623 -40.13 5.69 -11.63
N ALA A 624 -38.87 5.73 -12.08
CA ALA A 624 -37.86 4.72 -11.78
C ALA A 624 -37.31 4.89 -10.36
N SER A 625 -36.98 6.12 -9.95
CA SER A 625 -36.52 6.43 -8.58
C SER A 625 -37.52 6.00 -7.51
N GLU A 626 -38.82 6.24 -7.73
CA GLU A 626 -39.88 5.80 -6.81
C GLU A 626 -40.00 4.26 -6.75
N LYS A 627 -39.97 3.56 -7.90
CA LYS A 627 -39.97 2.09 -7.93
C LYS A 627 -38.77 1.50 -7.21
N PHE A 628 -37.59 2.09 -7.40
CA PHE A 628 -36.37 1.71 -6.69
C PHE A 628 -36.52 1.91 -5.18
N LEU A 629 -37.01 3.08 -4.73
CA LEU A 629 -37.21 3.36 -3.31
C LEU A 629 -38.23 2.40 -2.67
N GLN A 630 -39.33 2.08 -3.37
CA GLN A 630 -40.31 1.09 -2.91
C GLN A 630 -39.71 -0.32 -2.84
N TRP A 631 -38.94 -0.74 -3.84
CA TRP A 631 -38.20 -2.02 -3.81
C TRP A 631 -37.21 -2.07 -2.65
N PHE A 632 -36.40 -1.01 -2.47
CA PHE A 632 -35.43 -0.90 -1.38
C PHE A 632 -36.12 -1.03 -0.02
N LYS A 633 -37.23 -0.31 0.20
CA LYS A 633 -38.07 -0.41 1.42
C LYS A 633 -38.76 -1.78 1.61
N THR A 634 -38.66 -2.73 0.66
CA THR A 634 -39.08 -4.14 0.87
C THR A 634 -37.95 -5.09 1.28
N LEU A 635 -36.67 -4.66 1.22
CA LEU A 635 -35.54 -5.48 1.64
C LEU A 635 -35.55 -5.64 3.18
N PRO A 636 -35.51 -6.88 3.72
CA PRO A 636 -35.52 -7.10 5.17
C PRO A 636 -34.33 -6.44 5.87
N GLY A 637 -34.60 -5.57 6.86
CA GLY A 637 -33.58 -4.80 7.57
C GLY A 637 -33.24 -3.44 6.95
N SER A 638 -33.79 -3.11 5.78
CA SER A 638 -33.63 -1.76 5.22
C SER A 638 -34.34 -0.70 6.07
N THR A 639 -33.76 0.50 6.11
CA THR A 639 -34.44 1.72 6.58
C THR A 639 -34.16 2.86 5.62
N PHE A 640 -35.08 3.81 5.51
CA PHE A 640 -34.86 5.06 4.77
C PHE A 640 -35.75 6.13 5.39
N SER A 641 -35.13 7.18 5.92
CA SER A 641 -35.82 8.22 6.68
C SER A 641 -36.87 8.96 5.83
N ASP A 642 -38.00 9.32 6.45
CA ASP A 642 -39.01 10.19 5.81
C ASP A 642 -38.56 11.67 5.75
N ASP A 643 -37.38 11.98 6.32
CA ASP A 643 -36.78 13.31 6.35
C ASP A 643 -35.86 13.60 5.16
N ILE A 644 -35.67 12.63 4.26
CA ILE A 644 -34.78 12.70 3.09
C ILE A 644 -35.52 12.25 1.82
N LYS A 645 -35.04 12.65 0.64
CA LYS A 645 -35.67 12.27 -0.63
C LYS A 645 -34.68 12.18 -1.79
N ILE A 646 -34.81 11.11 -2.59
CA ILE A 646 -34.19 11.01 -3.92
C ILE A 646 -34.81 12.07 -4.86
N VAL A 647 -33.96 12.79 -5.61
CA VAL A 647 -34.34 13.85 -6.55
C VAL A 647 -33.54 13.77 -7.85
N ASP A 648 -34.12 14.32 -8.91
CA ASP A 648 -33.47 14.55 -10.21
C ASP A 648 -32.65 15.84 -10.15
N LEU A 649 -31.33 15.71 -10.33
CA LEU A 649 -30.34 16.79 -10.27
C LEU A 649 -29.57 16.93 -11.59
N ARG A 650 -30.14 16.41 -12.69
CA ARG A 650 -29.58 16.49 -14.05
C ARG A 650 -29.57 17.91 -14.62
N ASP A 651 -30.30 18.85 -14.03
CA ASP A 651 -30.27 20.28 -14.39
C ASP A 651 -28.90 20.94 -14.09
N ARG A 652 -28.17 20.39 -13.12
CA ARG A 652 -26.77 20.71 -12.79
C ARG A 652 -25.80 19.53 -13.07
N ASN A 653 -26.19 18.62 -13.96
CA ASN A 653 -25.43 17.41 -14.37
C ASN A 653 -25.13 16.38 -13.26
N ALA A 654 -25.78 16.45 -12.08
CA ALA A 654 -25.50 15.59 -10.93
C ALA A 654 -26.49 14.41 -10.78
N GLY A 655 -26.92 13.82 -11.91
CA GLY A 655 -27.68 12.57 -11.96
C GLY A 655 -28.89 12.47 -11.02
N ARG A 656 -28.87 11.45 -10.16
CA ARG A 656 -29.71 11.33 -8.97
C ARG A 656 -28.91 11.83 -7.77
N GLY A 657 -29.57 12.45 -6.80
CA GLY A 657 -29.00 12.70 -5.48
C GLY A 657 -30.05 12.60 -4.40
N ILE A 658 -29.64 12.70 -3.14
CA ILE A 658 -30.55 12.71 -1.98
C ILE A 658 -30.47 14.07 -1.31
N ILE A 659 -31.63 14.70 -1.05
CA ILE A 659 -31.72 15.97 -0.30
C ILE A 659 -32.45 15.79 1.03
N ALA A 660 -32.13 16.65 2.00
CA ALA A 660 -32.87 16.76 3.25
C ALA A 660 -34.18 17.55 3.04
N LEU A 661 -35.32 17.04 3.54
CA LEU A 661 -36.63 17.68 3.47
C LEU A 661 -36.88 18.65 4.64
N LYS A 662 -36.11 18.53 5.72
CA LYS A 662 -36.11 19.38 6.91
C LYS A 662 -34.70 19.47 7.48
N ASP A 663 -34.48 20.30 8.50
CA ASP A 663 -33.20 20.31 9.24
C ASP A 663 -32.96 18.95 9.95
N ILE A 664 -31.81 18.33 9.66
CA ILE A 664 -31.35 17.05 10.21
C ILE A 664 -30.20 17.33 11.20
N PRO A 665 -30.23 16.83 12.45
CA PRO A 665 -29.09 16.92 13.38
C PRO A 665 -27.89 16.08 12.94
N ALA A 666 -26.68 16.42 13.39
CA ALA A 666 -25.53 15.51 13.32
C ALA A 666 -25.83 14.19 14.07
N GLU A 667 -25.08 13.12 13.73
CA GLU A 667 -25.26 11.76 14.23
C GLU A 667 -26.64 11.12 13.93
N THR A 668 -27.36 11.62 12.92
CA THR A 668 -28.63 11.03 12.48
C THR A 668 -28.38 9.94 11.44
N THR A 669 -28.84 8.71 11.71
CA THR A 669 -28.92 7.66 10.69
C THR A 669 -29.96 8.02 9.63
N LEU A 670 -29.54 8.11 8.37
CA LEU A 670 -30.32 8.55 7.23
C LEU A 670 -31.02 7.36 6.56
N PHE A 671 -30.28 6.26 6.37
CA PHE A 671 -30.79 4.99 5.87
C PHE A 671 -29.89 3.81 6.28
N THR A 672 -30.44 2.59 6.21
CA THR A 672 -29.78 1.31 6.51
C THR A 672 -29.93 0.39 5.31
N ILE A 673 -28.83 -0.24 4.90
CA ILE A 673 -28.75 -1.17 3.77
C ILE A 673 -28.37 -2.54 4.33
N PRO A 674 -29.21 -3.58 4.23
CA PRO A 674 -28.82 -4.92 4.66
C PRO A 674 -27.79 -5.49 3.70
N ARG A 675 -26.71 -6.14 4.20
CA ARG A 675 -25.65 -6.70 3.34
C ARG A 675 -26.19 -7.70 2.30
N LYS A 676 -27.28 -8.41 2.64
CA LYS A 676 -28.01 -9.33 1.75
C LYS A 676 -28.71 -8.66 0.55
N GLY A 677 -28.74 -7.33 0.48
CA GLY A 677 -29.24 -6.54 -0.66
C GLY A 677 -28.15 -6.04 -1.62
N ILE A 678 -26.88 -6.18 -1.26
CA ILE A 678 -25.70 -5.77 -2.07
C ILE A 678 -25.51 -6.78 -3.21
N ILE A 679 -25.01 -6.37 -4.38
CA ILE A 679 -24.61 -7.31 -5.45
C ILE A 679 -23.12 -7.65 -5.27
N ASN A 680 -22.81 -8.90 -4.96
CA ASN A 680 -21.45 -9.44 -4.89
C ASN A 680 -21.41 -10.95 -5.23
N THR A 681 -20.26 -11.59 -5.03
CA THR A 681 -20.04 -13.03 -5.28
C THR A 681 -20.80 -13.97 -4.32
N GLU A 682 -21.21 -13.52 -3.14
CA GLU A 682 -21.98 -14.34 -2.19
C GLU A 682 -23.50 -14.31 -2.45
N THR A 683 -24.00 -13.12 -2.83
CA THR A 683 -25.43 -12.83 -2.95
C THR A 683 -26.02 -13.27 -4.29
N SER A 684 -25.27 -13.20 -5.39
CA SER A 684 -25.75 -13.66 -6.70
C SER A 684 -25.84 -15.19 -6.79
N GLU A 685 -26.74 -15.68 -7.63
CA GLU A 685 -26.86 -17.10 -7.97
C GLU A 685 -25.86 -17.53 -9.05
N LEU A 686 -25.15 -16.62 -9.73
CA LEU A 686 -24.24 -16.98 -10.82
C LEU A 686 -23.09 -17.91 -10.38
N PRO A 687 -22.35 -17.65 -9.28
CA PRO A 687 -21.28 -18.55 -8.84
C PRO A 687 -21.78 -19.94 -8.44
N LYS A 688 -23.07 -20.08 -8.11
CA LYS A 688 -23.72 -21.38 -7.81
C LYS A 688 -24.11 -22.13 -9.08
N LYS A 689 -24.27 -21.43 -10.21
CA LYS A 689 -24.61 -21.98 -11.53
C LYS A 689 -23.37 -22.34 -12.37
N ILE A 690 -22.29 -21.58 -12.24
CA ILE A 690 -20.99 -21.83 -12.90
C ILE A 690 -19.83 -21.76 -11.90
N PRO A 691 -19.82 -22.61 -10.85
CA PRO A 691 -18.78 -22.58 -9.82
C PRO A 691 -17.37 -22.76 -10.41
N ASP A 692 -17.28 -23.52 -11.50
CA ASP A 692 -16.05 -23.74 -12.26
C ASP A 692 -15.31 -22.47 -12.75
N VAL A 693 -15.96 -21.31 -12.75
CA VAL A 693 -15.44 -20.01 -13.20
C VAL A 693 -15.05 -19.09 -12.02
N PHE A 694 -15.65 -19.30 -10.85
CA PHE A 694 -15.45 -18.50 -9.63
C PHE A 694 -14.59 -19.23 -8.58
N ASP A 695 -14.08 -20.41 -8.92
CA ASP A 695 -13.21 -21.23 -8.07
C ASP A 695 -11.75 -20.77 -8.18
N LEU A 696 -11.38 -19.84 -7.29
CA LEU A 696 -10.02 -19.27 -7.19
C LEU A 696 -8.96 -20.29 -6.75
N ASP A 697 -9.35 -21.45 -6.20
CA ASP A 697 -8.45 -22.52 -5.75
C ASP A 697 -8.07 -23.51 -6.88
N LYS A 698 -8.52 -23.27 -8.13
CA LYS A 698 -8.24 -24.17 -9.25
C LYS A 698 -6.77 -24.17 -9.69
N PRO A 699 -6.17 -25.35 -9.93
CA PRO A 699 -4.90 -25.45 -10.63
C PRO A 699 -5.07 -25.20 -12.14
N ASP A 700 -4.06 -24.58 -12.76
CA ASP A 700 -4.01 -24.25 -14.19
C ASP A 700 -3.87 -25.50 -15.11
N GLU A 701 -4.90 -26.35 -15.18
CA GLU A 701 -4.89 -27.52 -16.08
C GLU A 701 -5.21 -27.18 -17.56
N ASP A 702 -5.71 -25.96 -17.84
CA ASP A 702 -6.23 -25.51 -19.15
C ASP A 702 -5.70 -24.13 -19.62
N ASP A 703 -4.62 -23.58 -19.03
CA ASP A 703 -4.04 -22.24 -19.34
C ASP A 703 -5.02 -21.04 -19.19
N VAL A 704 -6.09 -21.19 -18.40
CA VAL A 704 -7.06 -20.11 -18.09
C VAL A 704 -7.10 -19.87 -16.58
N PRO A 705 -6.51 -18.77 -16.06
CA PRO A 705 -6.60 -18.43 -14.64
C PRO A 705 -8.03 -18.05 -14.25
N GLY A 706 -8.36 -18.22 -12.97
CA GLY A 706 -9.65 -17.82 -12.39
C GLY A 706 -9.91 -16.31 -12.50
N LEU A 707 -11.18 -15.90 -12.45
CA LEU A 707 -11.55 -14.49 -12.51
C LEU A 707 -11.13 -13.74 -11.24
N ASP A 708 -10.43 -12.62 -11.40
CA ASP A 708 -10.22 -11.65 -10.32
C ASP A 708 -11.57 -11.08 -9.80
N SER A 709 -11.53 -10.39 -8.65
CA SER A 709 -12.72 -9.84 -8.00
C SER A 709 -13.49 -8.85 -8.90
N TRP A 710 -12.75 -8.07 -9.68
CA TRP A 710 -13.26 -7.10 -10.65
C TRP A 710 -14.06 -7.77 -11.79
N SER A 711 -13.44 -8.71 -12.48
CA SER A 711 -14.00 -9.48 -13.60
C SER A 711 -15.15 -10.38 -13.13
N SER A 712 -15.05 -10.92 -11.92
CA SER A 712 -16.11 -11.65 -11.23
C SER A 712 -17.36 -10.77 -11.04
N LEU A 713 -17.19 -9.55 -10.51
CA LEU A 713 -18.30 -8.62 -10.29
C LEU A 713 -18.90 -8.12 -11.61
N ILE A 714 -18.08 -7.85 -12.63
CA ILE A 714 -18.56 -7.54 -13.99
C ILE A 714 -19.44 -8.68 -14.52
N LEU A 715 -18.96 -9.94 -14.45
CA LEU A 715 -19.70 -11.08 -14.98
C LEU A 715 -21.03 -11.30 -14.25
N ILE A 716 -21.05 -11.09 -12.93
CA ILE A 716 -22.27 -11.10 -12.10
C ILE A 716 -23.24 -10.00 -12.54
N MET A 717 -22.78 -8.76 -12.69
CA MET A 717 -23.64 -7.66 -13.16
C MET A 717 -24.18 -7.89 -14.57
N ILE A 718 -23.39 -8.47 -15.49
CA ILE A 718 -23.85 -8.87 -16.83
C ILE A 718 -24.96 -9.93 -16.71
N TYR A 719 -24.76 -10.96 -15.88
CA TYR A 719 -25.75 -12.02 -15.67
C TYR A 719 -27.07 -11.49 -15.11
N GLU A 720 -27.02 -10.71 -14.02
CA GLU A 720 -28.22 -10.16 -13.36
C GLU A 720 -28.97 -9.20 -14.30
N TYR A 721 -28.25 -8.31 -15.00
CA TYR A 721 -28.83 -7.42 -16.00
C TYR A 721 -29.55 -8.19 -17.12
N LEU A 722 -28.97 -9.31 -17.58
CA LEU A 722 -29.56 -10.17 -18.61
C LEU A 722 -30.67 -11.12 -18.11
N GLN A 723 -30.91 -11.22 -16.80
CA GLN A 723 -32.14 -11.86 -16.28
C GLN A 723 -33.37 -10.95 -16.41
N GLY A 724 -33.18 -9.64 -16.59
CA GLY A 724 -34.27 -8.67 -16.72
C GLY A 724 -35.23 -8.71 -15.53
N ASP A 725 -36.53 -8.84 -15.80
CA ASP A 725 -37.58 -8.93 -14.77
C ASP A 725 -37.47 -10.16 -13.84
N SER A 726 -36.54 -11.09 -14.12
CA SER A 726 -36.23 -12.24 -13.25
C SER A 726 -35.11 -11.98 -12.24
N SER A 727 -34.35 -10.87 -12.32
CA SER A 727 -33.36 -10.53 -11.29
C SER A 727 -34.04 -9.85 -10.09
N GLN A 728 -33.65 -10.26 -8.88
CA GLN A 728 -34.11 -9.60 -7.65
C GLN A 728 -33.66 -8.13 -7.56
N TRP A 729 -32.63 -7.73 -8.30
CA TRP A 729 -32.11 -6.36 -8.37
C TRP A 729 -32.65 -5.55 -9.56
N LYS A 730 -33.68 -6.01 -10.27
CA LYS A 730 -34.20 -5.33 -11.47
C LYS A 730 -34.50 -3.84 -11.24
N SER A 731 -35.13 -3.48 -10.12
CA SER A 731 -35.44 -2.08 -9.77
C SER A 731 -34.20 -1.21 -9.57
N TYR A 732 -33.06 -1.81 -9.21
CA TYR A 732 -31.77 -1.16 -9.07
C TYR A 732 -31.08 -0.95 -10.44
N PHE A 733 -31.08 -1.97 -11.29
CA PHE A 733 -30.64 -1.84 -12.69
C PHE A 733 -31.45 -0.83 -13.52
N ASP A 734 -32.69 -0.53 -13.12
CA ASP A 734 -33.54 0.52 -13.71
C ASP A 734 -33.15 1.96 -13.27
N VAL A 735 -32.33 2.14 -12.22
CA VAL A 735 -31.80 3.44 -11.79
C VAL A 735 -30.30 3.64 -12.04
N LEU A 736 -29.53 2.57 -12.24
CA LEU A 736 -28.12 2.64 -12.65
C LEU A 736 -27.94 3.30 -14.04
N PRO A 737 -26.84 4.06 -14.28
CA PRO A 737 -26.63 4.77 -15.54
C PRO A 737 -26.67 3.89 -16.79
N SER A 738 -27.20 4.44 -17.89
CA SER A 738 -27.21 3.80 -19.22
C SER A 738 -26.16 4.36 -20.19
N SER A 739 -25.45 5.41 -19.75
CA SER A 739 -24.42 6.16 -20.47
C SER A 739 -23.53 6.84 -19.44
N PHE A 740 -22.25 7.05 -19.77
CA PHE A 740 -21.26 7.64 -18.88
C PHE A 740 -20.51 8.77 -19.59
N ASP A 741 -19.99 9.70 -18.81
CA ASP A 741 -19.08 10.75 -19.28
C ASP A 741 -17.63 10.54 -18.81
N THR A 742 -17.29 9.33 -18.34
CA THR A 742 -15.89 8.91 -18.19
C THR A 742 -15.18 8.89 -19.56
N PRO A 743 -13.88 9.24 -19.63
CA PRO A 743 -13.09 9.30 -20.87
C PRO A 743 -13.13 8.04 -21.75
N MET A 744 -13.43 6.86 -21.19
CA MET A 744 -13.59 5.62 -21.95
C MET A 744 -14.70 5.69 -23.02
N PHE A 745 -15.71 6.55 -22.85
CA PHE A 745 -16.82 6.75 -23.81
C PHE A 745 -16.65 8.00 -24.67
N TRP A 746 -15.49 8.63 -24.66
CA TRP A 746 -15.17 9.81 -25.47
C TRP A 746 -14.61 9.38 -26.84
N SER A 747 -14.81 10.23 -27.85
CA SER A 747 -14.12 10.15 -29.14
C SER A 747 -12.77 10.89 -29.08
N GLU A 748 -11.88 10.64 -30.04
CA GLU A 748 -10.57 11.31 -30.09
C GLU A 748 -10.67 12.85 -30.07
N ASN A 749 -11.70 13.43 -30.71
CA ASN A 749 -11.92 14.89 -30.71
C ASN A 749 -12.30 15.45 -29.33
N GLU A 750 -12.91 14.63 -28.47
CA GLU A 750 -13.23 14.96 -27.08
C GLU A 750 -11.99 14.73 -26.20
N LEU A 751 -11.24 13.64 -26.42
CA LEU A 751 -9.96 13.36 -25.73
C LEU A 751 -8.89 14.41 -26.05
N ASP A 752 -8.87 14.96 -27.26
CA ASP A 752 -8.03 16.10 -27.66
C ASP A 752 -8.32 17.36 -26.81
N GLN A 753 -9.48 17.47 -26.16
CA GLN A 753 -9.77 18.57 -25.24
C GLN A 753 -8.96 18.48 -23.94
N LEU A 754 -8.42 17.31 -23.58
CA LEU A 754 -7.52 17.16 -22.43
C LEU A 754 -6.12 17.76 -22.70
N GLN A 755 -5.83 18.11 -23.96
CA GLN A 755 -4.59 18.76 -24.40
C GLN A 755 -3.32 18.00 -23.97
N ALA A 756 -2.64 18.48 -22.94
CA ALA A 756 -1.37 17.93 -22.44
C ALA A 756 -1.51 17.18 -21.09
N SER A 757 -2.73 17.05 -20.56
CA SER A 757 -3.02 16.27 -19.35
C SER A 757 -2.55 14.82 -19.51
N HIS A 758 -1.85 14.29 -18.52
CA HIS A 758 -1.36 12.91 -18.55
C HIS A 758 -2.52 11.88 -18.58
N MET A 759 -3.71 12.25 -18.11
CA MET A 759 -4.91 11.38 -18.03
C MET A 759 -5.18 10.60 -19.31
N ARG A 760 -4.91 11.15 -20.51
CA ARG A 760 -5.15 10.46 -21.79
C ARG A 760 -4.44 9.10 -21.89
N HIS A 761 -3.30 8.94 -21.22
CA HIS A 761 -2.55 7.68 -21.19
C HIS A 761 -3.15 6.65 -20.22
N LYS A 762 -3.90 7.07 -19.19
CA LYS A 762 -4.45 6.23 -18.12
C LYS A 762 -5.88 5.70 -18.38
N ILE A 763 -6.39 5.78 -19.61
CA ILE A 763 -7.79 5.44 -19.94
C ILE A 763 -8.04 3.92 -20.08
N GLY A 764 -7.02 3.10 -20.40
CA GLY A 764 -7.10 1.63 -20.36
C GLY A 764 -8.09 0.93 -21.31
N LYS A 765 -8.75 1.68 -22.22
CA LYS A 765 -9.89 1.17 -23.03
C LYS A 765 -9.56 -0.05 -23.89
N ALA A 766 -8.36 -0.09 -24.49
CA ALA A 766 -7.95 -1.18 -25.36
C ALA A 766 -7.80 -2.49 -24.58
N ASP A 767 -7.27 -2.40 -23.37
CA ASP A 767 -6.95 -3.51 -22.48
C ASP A 767 -8.20 -4.07 -21.81
N ALA A 768 -9.11 -3.18 -21.39
CA ALA A 768 -10.46 -3.54 -20.98
C ALA A 768 -11.22 -4.29 -22.09
N GLU A 769 -11.22 -3.78 -23.33
CA GLU A 769 -11.84 -4.49 -24.46
C GLU A 769 -11.17 -5.84 -24.76
N ASN A 770 -9.85 -5.92 -24.61
CA ASN A 770 -9.08 -7.15 -24.78
C ASN A 770 -9.45 -8.20 -23.72
N MET A 771 -9.59 -7.80 -22.45
CA MET A 771 -10.07 -8.67 -21.35
C MET A 771 -11.52 -9.12 -21.60
N PHE A 772 -12.43 -8.21 -21.95
CA PHE A 772 -13.82 -8.57 -22.24
C PHE A 772 -13.93 -9.59 -23.38
N LYS A 773 -13.16 -9.42 -24.46
CA LYS A 773 -13.20 -10.29 -25.64
C LYS A 773 -12.49 -11.64 -25.44
N LYS A 774 -11.46 -11.71 -24.60
CA LYS A 774 -10.70 -12.95 -24.34
C LYS A 774 -11.22 -13.76 -23.16
N THR A 775 -11.82 -13.12 -22.16
CA THR A 775 -12.22 -13.76 -20.90
C THR A 775 -13.74 -13.80 -20.75
N LEU A 776 -14.40 -12.65 -20.63
CA LEU A 776 -15.82 -12.59 -20.27
C LEU A 776 -16.76 -13.11 -21.38
N VAL A 777 -16.55 -12.68 -22.63
CA VAL A 777 -17.41 -13.10 -23.75
C VAL A 777 -17.34 -14.62 -23.99
N PRO A 778 -16.17 -15.30 -24.01
CA PRO A 778 -16.09 -16.76 -24.06
C PRO A 778 -16.83 -17.48 -22.93
N ILE A 779 -16.79 -16.97 -21.70
CA ILE A 779 -17.54 -17.54 -20.55
C ILE A 779 -19.05 -17.43 -20.79
N ILE A 780 -19.53 -16.24 -21.20
CA ILE A 780 -20.95 -16.01 -21.53
C ILE A 780 -21.40 -16.91 -22.68
N ARG A 781 -20.58 -17.04 -23.73
CA ARG A 781 -20.85 -17.88 -24.91
C ARG A 781 -20.83 -19.37 -24.63
N SER A 782 -20.07 -19.82 -23.64
CA SER A 782 -20.08 -21.21 -23.17
C SER A 782 -21.32 -21.55 -22.33
N ASN A 783 -22.02 -20.53 -21.81
CA ASN A 783 -23.15 -20.66 -20.88
C ASN A 783 -24.41 -19.89 -21.36
N PRO A 784 -24.81 -19.98 -22.64
CA PRO A 784 -25.72 -18.99 -23.25
C PRO A 784 -27.14 -19.02 -22.66
N SER A 785 -27.59 -20.18 -22.17
CA SER A 785 -28.88 -20.37 -21.49
C SER A 785 -28.88 -19.99 -20.01
N ILE A 786 -27.72 -19.69 -19.42
CA ILE A 786 -27.59 -19.12 -18.07
C ILE A 786 -27.63 -17.59 -18.14
N PHE A 787 -26.94 -17.02 -19.13
CA PHE A 787 -26.89 -15.57 -19.38
C PHE A 787 -28.01 -15.04 -20.29
N ASN A 788 -28.95 -15.88 -20.76
CA ASN A 788 -29.97 -15.52 -21.75
C ASN A 788 -29.40 -14.85 -23.03
N ALA A 789 -28.16 -15.19 -23.39
CA ALA A 789 -27.34 -14.45 -24.36
C ALA A 789 -27.42 -14.98 -25.80
N GLU A 790 -28.25 -15.99 -26.06
CA GLU A 790 -28.37 -16.71 -27.35
C GLU A 790 -28.58 -15.80 -28.56
N ASN A 791 -29.37 -14.72 -28.39
CA ASN A 791 -29.74 -13.81 -29.47
C ASN A 791 -28.92 -12.50 -29.49
N ARG A 792 -27.86 -12.39 -28.66
CA ARG A 792 -26.96 -11.23 -28.62
C ARG A 792 -25.74 -11.45 -29.52
N SER A 793 -25.24 -10.39 -30.14
CA SER A 793 -23.94 -10.35 -30.83
C SER A 793 -22.78 -10.14 -29.83
N ASP A 794 -21.53 -10.41 -30.25
CA ASP A 794 -20.36 -10.17 -29.39
C ASP A 794 -20.11 -8.67 -29.16
N SER A 795 -20.54 -7.81 -30.11
CA SER A 795 -20.51 -6.34 -29.92
C SER A 795 -21.40 -5.92 -28.77
N GLU A 796 -22.66 -6.37 -28.76
CA GLU A 796 -23.59 -6.08 -27.65
C GLU A 796 -23.06 -6.60 -26.30
N LEU A 797 -22.41 -7.77 -26.26
CA LEU A 797 -21.82 -8.28 -25.03
C LEU A 797 -20.64 -7.41 -24.57
N VAL A 798 -19.77 -6.94 -25.46
CA VAL A 798 -18.67 -6.01 -25.13
C VAL A 798 -19.20 -4.63 -24.71
N GLU A 799 -20.27 -4.13 -25.34
CA GLU A 799 -20.95 -2.88 -24.96
C GLU A 799 -21.59 -2.99 -23.56
N ILE A 800 -22.17 -4.15 -23.21
CA ILE A 800 -22.68 -4.42 -21.86
C ILE A 800 -21.51 -4.56 -20.86
N SER A 801 -20.40 -5.23 -21.21
CA SER A 801 -19.20 -5.30 -20.35
C SER A 801 -18.62 -3.91 -20.06
N HIS A 802 -18.50 -3.05 -21.08
CA HIS A 802 -18.12 -1.63 -20.92
C HIS A 802 -19.05 -0.91 -19.94
N ARG A 803 -20.37 -1.08 -20.07
CA ARG A 803 -21.35 -0.50 -19.14
C ARG A 803 -21.17 -1.01 -17.72
N MET A 804 -21.01 -2.32 -17.50
CA MET A 804 -20.92 -2.87 -16.15
C MET A 804 -19.59 -2.54 -15.47
N GLY A 805 -18.45 -2.67 -16.18
CA GLY A 805 -17.14 -2.24 -15.66
C GLY A 805 -17.10 -0.75 -15.31
N SER A 806 -17.72 0.10 -16.14
CA SER A 806 -17.82 1.54 -15.84
C SER A 806 -18.83 1.89 -14.75
N THR A 807 -19.81 1.02 -14.51
CA THR A 807 -20.70 1.15 -13.33
C THR A 807 -19.93 0.79 -12.07
N ILE A 808 -19.17 -0.32 -12.08
CA ILE A 808 -18.36 -0.75 -10.93
C ILE A 808 -17.30 0.33 -10.60
N MET A 809 -16.61 0.88 -11.61
CA MET A 809 -15.59 1.93 -11.42
C MET A 809 -16.10 3.21 -10.74
N ALA A 810 -17.40 3.51 -10.85
CA ALA A 810 -18.01 4.74 -10.34
C ALA A 810 -18.98 4.54 -9.16
N TYR A 811 -19.41 3.31 -8.87
CA TYR A 811 -20.50 3.02 -7.92
C TYR A 811 -20.31 1.75 -7.06
N ALA A 812 -19.22 0.99 -7.24
CA ALA A 812 -18.89 -0.11 -6.33
C ALA A 812 -18.24 0.42 -5.05
N PHE A 813 -18.45 -0.32 -3.96
CA PHE A 813 -17.78 -0.11 -2.67
C PHE A 813 -16.93 -1.34 -2.36
N ASP A 814 -15.86 -1.14 -1.60
CA ASP A 814 -15.29 -2.24 -0.82
C ASP A 814 -16.31 -2.66 0.27
N LEU A 815 -16.35 -3.94 0.63
CA LEU A 815 -17.32 -4.47 1.61
C LEU A 815 -16.66 -4.99 2.89
N GLU A 816 -15.33 -4.97 2.96
CA GLU A 816 -14.62 -5.28 4.20
C GLU A 816 -14.77 -4.11 5.19
N ASN A 817 -14.39 -4.28 6.45
CA ASN A 817 -14.63 -3.26 7.48
C ASN A 817 -13.42 -2.33 7.60
N ASP A 818 -13.62 -1.03 7.39
CA ASP A 818 -12.61 0.01 7.62
C ASP A 818 -11.99 -0.08 9.04
N GLU A 819 -12.74 -0.57 10.04
CA GLU A 819 -12.25 -0.84 11.40
C GLU A 819 -11.18 -1.97 11.49
N GLU A 820 -10.97 -2.78 10.45
CA GLU A 820 -9.83 -3.70 10.33
C GLU A 820 -8.64 -3.08 9.53
N GLU A 821 -8.78 -1.89 8.93
CA GLU A 821 -7.79 -1.32 7.98
C GLU A 821 -6.95 -0.12 8.48
N GLU A 822 -7.18 0.45 9.68
CA GLU A 822 -6.28 1.47 10.29
C GLU A 822 -4.84 0.94 10.64
N GLU A 823 -4.46 -0.27 10.21
CA GLU A 823 -3.09 -0.81 10.34
C GLU A 823 -2.26 -0.80 9.03
N GLU A 824 -2.81 -0.41 7.87
CA GLU A 824 -2.01 -0.18 6.65
C GLU A 824 -1.83 1.32 6.34
N THR A 825 -0.74 1.66 5.64
CA THR A 825 -0.28 3.06 5.48
C THR A 825 -1.14 3.87 4.51
N GLU A 826 -1.21 5.19 4.74
CA GLU A 826 -1.65 6.17 3.73
C GLU A 826 -0.71 6.16 2.52
N GLU A 827 -0.96 5.20 1.63
CA GLU A 827 -0.38 5.05 0.31
C GLU A 827 -1.54 5.20 -0.69
N TRP A 828 -1.35 5.96 -1.76
CA TRP A 828 -2.45 6.34 -2.65
C TRP A 828 -3.03 5.12 -3.38
N VAL A 829 -4.31 5.19 -3.77
CA VAL A 829 -5.04 4.06 -4.36
C VAL A 829 -4.60 3.79 -5.82
N GLU A 830 -3.45 3.15 -5.93
CA GLU A 830 -2.99 2.34 -7.05
C GLU A 830 -3.20 0.85 -6.67
N ASP A 831 -4.03 0.17 -7.47
CA ASP A 831 -4.20 -1.28 -7.58
C ASP A 831 -4.11 -2.14 -6.30
N ARG A 832 -5.15 -2.08 -5.45
CA ARG A 832 -5.43 -3.13 -4.44
C ARG A 832 -5.50 -4.50 -5.13
N GLU A 833 -4.44 -5.31 -5.03
CA GLU A 833 -4.35 -6.64 -5.64
C GLU A 833 -5.39 -7.64 -5.08
N GLY A 834 -6.61 -7.63 -5.65
CA GLY A 834 -7.54 -8.77 -5.74
C GLY A 834 -8.06 -9.40 -4.44
N LYS A 835 -7.70 -8.89 -3.26
CA LYS A 835 -8.00 -9.53 -1.96
C LYS A 835 -9.34 -9.11 -1.36
N SER A 836 -9.74 -7.85 -1.50
CA SER A 836 -10.96 -7.34 -0.87
C SER A 836 -12.22 -7.60 -1.68
N MET A 837 -13.32 -7.91 -0.99
CA MET A 837 -14.59 -8.20 -1.66
C MET A 837 -15.36 -6.93 -2.03
N MET A 838 -15.21 -6.44 -3.25
CA MET A 838 -16.08 -5.37 -3.76
C MET A 838 -17.53 -5.82 -4.01
N GLY A 839 -18.46 -4.87 -3.97
CA GLY A 839 -19.83 -5.06 -4.46
C GLY A 839 -20.58 -3.76 -4.76
N MET A 840 -21.72 -3.90 -5.45
CA MET A 840 -22.62 -2.79 -5.73
C MET A 840 -23.58 -2.61 -4.56
N VAL A 841 -23.56 -1.45 -3.91
CA VAL A 841 -24.32 -1.16 -2.68
C VAL A 841 -25.51 -0.25 -2.99
N PRO A 842 -26.73 -0.79 -3.17
CA PRO A 842 -27.86 0.03 -3.59
C PRO A 842 -28.24 1.05 -2.52
N MET A 843 -28.53 2.28 -2.95
CA MET A 843 -28.89 3.46 -2.14
C MET A 843 -27.69 4.24 -1.60
N ALA A 844 -26.61 3.58 -1.18
CA ALA A 844 -25.35 4.30 -0.87
C ALA A 844 -24.79 4.95 -2.14
N ASP A 845 -24.88 4.24 -3.25
CA ASP A 845 -24.47 4.67 -4.59
C ASP A 845 -25.37 5.74 -5.25
N ILE A 846 -26.43 6.18 -4.56
CA ILE A 846 -27.27 7.32 -4.98
C ILE A 846 -26.81 8.63 -4.30
N LEU A 847 -25.87 8.56 -3.36
CA LEU A 847 -25.18 9.74 -2.83
C LEU A 847 -24.14 10.21 -3.86
N ASN A 848 -24.33 11.43 -4.37
CA ASN A 848 -23.25 12.18 -5.00
C ASN A 848 -22.14 12.44 -3.96
N ALA A 849 -20.93 12.72 -4.43
CA ALA A 849 -19.80 13.10 -3.58
C ALA A 849 -19.15 14.40 -4.02
N ASP A 850 -18.44 15.02 -3.08
CA ASP A 850 -17.64 16.23 -3.26
C ASP A 850 -16.54 16.25 -2.18
N ALA A 851 -15.53 17.10 -2.33
CA ALA A 851 -14.40 17.11 -1.39
C ALA A 851 -14.83 17.53 0.03
N GLU A 852 -15.89 18.33 0.13
CA GLU A 852 -16.61 18.57 1.39
C GLU A 852 -17.94 17.80 1.38
N PHE A 853 -17.99 16.78 2.21
CA PHE A 853 -19.12 15.86 2.36
C PHE A 853 -19.88 16.16 3.66
N ASN A 854 -21.03 15.55 3.89
CA ASN A 854 -21.81 15.72 5.13
C ASN A 854 -22.46 14.43 5.64
N ALA A 855 -22.24 13.31 4.96
CA ALA A 855 -22.59 11.98 5.40
C ALA A 855 -21.41 11.00 5.23
N HIS A 856 -21.45 9.91 6.00
CA HIS A 856 -20.46 8.82 5.98
C HIS A 856 -21.19 7.46 6.02
N VAL A 857 -20.56 6.43 5.47
CA VAL A 857 -21.10 5.06 5.35
C VAL A 857 -20.38 4.17 6.37
N ASN A 858 -21.08 3.77 7.43
CA ASN A 858 -20.55 2.96 8.51
C ASN A 858 -20.78 1.47 8.20
N HIS A 859 -19.77 0.61 8.40
CA HIS A 859 -19.82 -0.82 8.08
C HIS A 859 -20.14 -1.68 9.32
N GLU A 860 -21.34 -2.26 9.39
CA GLU A 860 -21.82 -3.10 10.49
C GLU A 860 -21.80 -4.60 10.10
N GLU A 861 -22.02 -5.52 11.06
CA GLU A 861 -21.94 -6.98 10.83
C GLU A 861 -22.96 -7.50 9.79
N GLU A 862 -24.19 -6.98 9.79
CA GLU A 862 -25.29 -7.42 8.92
C GLU A 862 -25.80 -6.31 7.96
N SER A 863 -25.30 -5.08 8.12
CA SER A 863 -25.79 -3.88 7.43
C SER A 863 -24.68 -2.85 7.18
N LEU A 864 -24.94 -1.92 6.26
CA LEU A 864 -24.24 -0.63 6.18
C LEU A 864 -25.24 0.46 6.60
N THR A 865 -24.81 1.43 7.40
CA THR A 865 -25.65 2.56 7.83
C THR A 865 -25.04 3.88 7.42
N VAL A 866 -25.84 4.77 6.84
CA VAL A 866 -25.38 6.11 6.46
C VAL A 866 -25.76 7.10 7.55
N THR A 867 -24.80 7.82 8.11
CA THR A 867 -25.00 8.84 9.16
C THR A 867 -24.57 10.22 8.69
N SER A 868 -25.23 11.27 9.19
CA SER A 868 -24.86 12.68 8.94
C SER A 868 -23.76 13.16 9.90
N LEU A 869 -22.63 13.62 9.38
CA LEU A 869 -21.47 14.10 10.16
C LEU A 869 -21.72 15.48 10.82
N ARG A 870 -22.55 16.32 10.19
CA ARG A 870 -22.89 17.65 10.66
C ARG A 870 -24.38 17.95 10.46
N PRO A 871 -24.95 18.99 11.09
CA PRO A 871 -26.36 19.32 10.90
C PRO A 871 -26.63 19.80 9.46
N ILE A 872 -27.45 19.05 8.71
CA ILE A 872 -27.82 19.32 7.32
C ILE A 872 -29.11 20.14 7.29
N LYS A 873 -29.21 21.16 6.43
CA LYS A 873 -30.40 22.03 6.33
C LYS A 873 -31.46 21.52 5.37
N ALA A 874 -32.71 21.93 5.61
CA ALA A 874 -33.81 21.71 4.69
C ALA A 874 -33.47 22.23 3.28
N GLY A 875 -33.39 21.34 2.29
CA GLY A 875 -33.02 21.63 0.91
C GLY A 875 -31.54 21.45 0.56
N GLU A 876 -30.67 21.17 1.53
CA GLU A 876 -29.28 20.76 1.26
C GLU A 876 -29.21 19.31 0.76
N GLU A 877 -28.19 19.03 -0.05
CA GLU A 877 -27.85 17.70 -0.53
C GLU A 877 -27.06 16.91 0.53
N ILE A 878 -27.26 15.61 0.52
CA ILE A 878 -26.54 14.64 1.32
C ILE A 878 -25.41 14.10 0.46
N LEU A 879 -24.18 14.42 0.82
CA LEU A 879 -22.96 14.14 0.06
C LEU A 879 -22.10 13.13 0.81
N ASN A 880 -21.67 12.10 0.10
CA ASN A 880 -20.67 11.12 0.55
C ASN A 880 -19.25 11.63 0.24
N TYR A 881 -18.23 10.95 0.76
CA TYR A 881 -16.83 11.12 0.37
C TYR A 881 -16.41 9.98 -0.56
N TYR A 882 -15.71 10.29 -1.66
CA TYR A 882 -15.06 9.29 -2.53
C TYR A 882 -13.52 9.29 -2.37
N GLY A 883 -12.97 10.05 -1.40
CA GLY A 883 -11.54 10.19 -1.20
C GLY A 883 -10.92 11.46 -1.83
N PRO A 884 -9.63 11.72 -1.56
CA PRO A 884 -8.92 12.96 -1.90
C PRO A 884 -8.50 13.05 -3.39
N HIS A 885 -9.38 12.70 -4.31
CA HIS A 885 -9.03 12.60 -5.74
C HIS A 885 -8.86 13.96 -6.43
N PRO A 886 -7.84 14.15 -7.29
CA PRO A 886 -7.80 15.28 -8.24
C PRO A 886 -8.98 15.22 -9.22
N ASN A 887 -9.33 16.34 -9.86
CA ASN A 887 -10.34 16.33 -10.92
C ASN A 887 -9.98 15.42 -12.11
N SER A 888 -8.69 15.13 -12.31
CA SER A 888 -8.23 14.18 -13.33
C SER A 888 -8.72 12.76 -13.03
N GLU A 889 -8.49 12.27 -11.81
CA GLU A 889 -8.98 10.96 -11.36
C GLU A 889 -10.51 10.93 -11.21
N LEU A 890 -11.11 12.02 -10.71
CA LEU A 890 -12.56 12.13 -10.55
C LEU A 890 -13.28 12.00 -11.90
N LEU A 891 -12.74 12.63 -12.94
CA LEU A 891 -13.23 12.50 -14.31
C LEU A 891 -12.95 11.10 -14.89
N ARG A 892 -11.76 10.53 -14.63
CA ARG A 892 -11.37 9.19 -15.11
C ARG A 892 -12.27 8.08 -14.56
N ARG A 893 -12.47 8.06 -13.23
CA ARG A 893 -13.17 7.01 -12.48
C ARG A 893 -14.70 7.22 -12.48
N TYR A 894 -15.17 8.43 -12.18
CA TYR A 894 -16.58 8.74 -11.93
C TYR A 894 -17.26 9.57 -13.03
N GLY A 895 -16.50 10.22 -13.91
CA GLY A 895 -17.05 10.96 -15.05
C GLY A 895 -17.53 12.38 -14.74
N TYR A 896 -17.08 12.99 -13.64
CA TYR A 896 -17.40 14.37 -13.27
C TYR A 896 -16.19 15.15 -12.71
N VAL A 897 -16.36 16.46 -12.52
CA VAL A 897 -15.38 17.39 -11.94
C VAL A 897 -16.08 18.36 -10.99
N THR A 898 -15.37 18.90 -9.99
CA THR A 898 -15.89 19.88 -9.02
C THR A 898 -14.82 20.90 -8.64
N GLU A 899 -15.27 22.13 -8.35
CA GLU A 899 -14.39 23.21 -7.88
C GLU A 899 -13.72 22.90 -6.54
N LYS A 900 -14.34 22.09 -5.66
CA LYS A 900 -13.72 21.78 -4.36
C LYS A 900 -12.63 20.72 -4.48
N HIS A 901 -12.78 19.77 -5.40
CA HIS A 901 -11.71 18.81 -5.73
C HIS A 901 -10.50 19.47 -6.39
N SER A 902 -10.60 20.74 -6.85
CA SER A 902 -9.41 21.43 -7.38
C SER A 902 -8.33 21.70 -6.33
N ARG A 903 -8.64 21.50 -5.04
CA ARG A 903 -7.62 21.46 -3.96
C ARG A 903 -6.60 20.33 -4.19
N TYR A 904 -7.08 19.19 -4.69
CA TYR A 904 -6.32 17.97 -4.93
C TYR A 904 -5.72 17.90 -6.35
N ASP A 905 -6.00 18.84 -7.25
CA ASP A 905 -5.52 18.78 -8.64
C ASP A 905 -3.98 18.69 -8.69
N VAL A 906 -3.48 17.58 -9.25
CA VAL A 906 -2.05 17.26 -9.40
C VAL A 906 -1.54 17.52 -10.82
N VAL A 907 -0.22 17.58 -11.00
CA VAL A 907 0.45 17.57 -12.31
C VAL A 907 1.56 16.54 -12.31
N GLU A 908 1.43 15.54 -13.18
CA GLU A 908 2.46 14.54 -13.40
C GLU A 908 3.66 15.13 -14.17
N ILE A 909 4.86 14.86 -13.68
CA ILE A 909 6.15 15.28 -14.22
C ILE A 909 6.90 14.03 -14.73
N PRO A 910 6.74 13.64 -16.00
CA PRO A 910 7.58 12.60 -16.59
C PRO A 910 9.05 13.03 -16.64
N TRP A 911 9.94 12.11 -16.30
CA TRP A 911 11.39 12.34 -16.31
C TRP A 911 11.93 12.62 -17.73
N ASP A 912 11.20 12.24 -18.79
CA ASP A 912 11.51 12.59 -20.18
C ASP A 912 11.66 14.11 -20.41
N ILE A 913 10.87 14.93 -19.70
CA ILE A 913 11.01 16.39 -19.71
C ILE A 913 12.22 16.84 -18.89
N VAL A 914 12.50 16.23 -17.75
CA VAL A 914 13.67 16.56 -16.92
C VAL A 914 14.96 16.31 -17.71
N GLU A 915 15.06 15.18 -18.41
CA GLU A 915 16.15 14.86 -19.34
C GLU A 915 16.20 15.83 -20.53
N SER A 916 15.05 16.13 -21.16
CA SER A 916 14.98 17.11 -22.24
C SER A 916 15.49 18.49 -21.80
N VAL A 917 15.10 18.94 -20.62
CA VAL A 917 15.54 20.21 -20.01
C VAL A 917 17.03 20.19 -19.70
N LEU A 918 17.57 19.10 -19.14
CA LEU A 918 19.00 18.92 -18.87
C LEU A 918 19.87 19.08 -20.13
N THR A 919 19.39 18.68 -21.32
CA THR A 919 20.18 18.86 -22.56
C THR A 919 20.47 20.34 -22.87
N ASN A 920 19.60 21.27 -22.47
CA ASN A 920 19.79 22.71 -22.68
C ASN A 920 20.97 23.29 -21.88
N PHE A 921 21.44 22.58 -20.85
CA PHE A 921 22.63 22.94 -20.05
C PHE A 921 23.93 22.38 -20.64
N GLY A 922 23.90 21.83 -21.86
CA GLY A 922 25.08 21.29 -22.55
C GLY A 922 25.44 19.85 -22.14
N ILE A 923 24.53 19.15 -21.46
CA ILE A 923 24.69 17.74 -21.09
C ILE A 923 24.23 16.89 -22.28
N SER A 924 25.08 16.01 -22.80
CA SER A 924 24.73 15.24 -24.00
C SER A 924 23.77 14.09 -23.69
N SER A 925 22.83 13.79 -24.59
CA SER A 925 21.83 12.71 -24.44
C SER A 925 22.46 11.35 -24.12
N LYS A 926 23.65 11.05 -24.67
CA LYS A 926 24.40 9.82 -24.40
C LYS A 926 24.90 9.69 -22.96
N ILE A 927 25.09 10.82 -22.27
CA ILE A 927 25.49 10.85 -20.87
C ILE A 927 24.25 10.72 -19.99
N LEU A 928 23.11 11.29 -20.39
CA LEU A 928 21.82 11.02 -19.73
C LEU A 928 21.49 9.52 -19.83
N GLU A 929 21.54 8.93 -21.04
CA GLU A 929 21.32 7.49 -21.27
C GLU A 929 22.32 6.60 -20.51
N GLN A 930 23.58 7.02 -20.33
CA GLN A 930 24.54 6.27 -19.49
C GLN A 930 24.18 6.34 -18.00
N ILE A 931 23.90 7.53 -17.47
CA ILE A 931 23.59 7.70 -16.03
C ILE A 931 22.24 7.08 -15.69
N ARG A 932 21.23 7.16 -16.57
CA ARG A 932 19.96 6.43 -16.45
C ARG A 932 20.20 4.93 -16.29
N GLY A 933 21.02 4.32 -17.17
CA GLY A 933 21.39 2.91 -17.06
C GLY A 933 22.16 2.54 -15.78
N GLU A 934 22.92 3.48 -15.19
CA GLU A 934 23.55 3.29 -13.87
C GLU A 934 22.53 3.24 -12.72
N PHE A 935 21.36 3.89 -12.85
CA PHE A 935 20.28 3.88 -11.84
C PHE A 935 19.28 2.72 -12.08
N GLU A 936 18.95 2.42 -13.34
CA GLU A 936 18.10 1.29 -13.72
C GLU A 936 18.72 -0.06 -13.32
N GLU A 937 20.06 -0.17 -13.25
CA GLU A 937 20.76 -1.35 -12.70
C GLU A 937 20.77 -1.41 -11.15
N GLU A 938 20.37 -0.34 -10.44
CA GLU A 938 20.36 -0.25 -8.97
C GLU A 938 18.94 -0.36 -8.34
N GLU A 939 17.87 -0.47 -9.14
CA GLU A 939 16.46 -0.49 -8.71
C GLU A 939 15.99 0.78 -7.94
N GLU A 940 16.77 1.88 -8.01
CA GLU A 940 16.49 3.19 -7.36
C GLU A 940 16.08 4.28 -8.38
N PHE A 941 15.22 3.98 -9.37
CA PHE A 941 14.86 4.92 -10.45
C PHE A 941 13.34 5.07 -10.68
N GLU A 942 12.89 6.32 -10.78
CA GLU A 942 11.49 6.70 -10.97
C GLU A 942 11.30 7.56 -12.23
N ASP A 943 10.37 7.18 -13.10
CA ASP A 943 10.15 7.79 -14.43
C ASP A 943 9.06 8.88 -14.44
N THR A 944 8.28 9.05 -13.37
CA THR A 944 7.22 10.09 -13.25
C THR A 944 7.01 10.52 -11.80
N PHE A 945 6.92 11.83 -11.57
CA PHE A 945 6.79 12.43 -10.24
C PHE A 945 5.49 13.24 -10.13
N VAL A 946 4.90 13.37 -8.94
CA VAL A 946 3.60 14.03 -8.75
C VAL A 946 3.77 15.41 -8.11
N LEU A 947 3.50 16.46 -8.86
CA LEU A 947 3.37 17.82 -8.32
C LEU A 947 1.96 17.98 -7.73
N GLU A 948 1.86 18.37 -6.46
CA GLU A 948 0.60 18.54 -5.74
C GLU A 948 0.62 19.74 -4.76
N ARG A 949 -0.45 19.93 -3.99
CA ARG A 949 -0.56 20.96 -2.94
C ARG A 949 -0.67 20.26 -1.58
N ASP A 950 -0.17 20.89 -0.52
CA ASP A 950 -0.69 20.59 0.81
C ASP A 950 -2.18 20.95 0.83
N THR A 951 -3.02 19.99 1.16
CA THR A 951 -4.46 20.19 1.31
C THR A 951 -4.92 20.31 2.75
N GLY A 952 -4.05 20.06 3.73
CA GLY A 952 -4.41 19.93 5.14
C GLY A 952 -5.36 18.76 5.45
N GLU A 953 -5.63 18.56 6.73
CA GLU A 953 -6.55 17.54 7.23
C GLU A 953 -8.02 17.92 6.98
N VAL A 954 -8.87 16.90 6.77
CA VAL A 954 -10.33 17.06 6.74
C VAL A 954 -10.85 17.17 8.18
N ASN A 955 -11.69 18.14 8.48
CA ASN A 955 -12.37 18.25 9.77
C ASN A 955 -13.35 17.07 9.96
N SER A 956 -13.58 16.65 11.22
CA SER A 956 -14.53 15.58 11.57
C SER A 956 -15.99 15.86 11.16
N ASP A 957 -16.30 17.08 10.71
CA ASP A 957 -17.63 17.49 10.23
C ASP A 957 -17.77 17.43 8.70
N GLY A 958 -16.70 17.05 7.96
CA GLY A 958 -16.66 16.99 6.50
C GLY A 958 -16.35 18.32 5.80
N THR A 959 -15.65 19.25 6.48
CA THR A 959 -15.16 20.53 5.92
C THR A 959 -13.64 20.62 5.96
N PHE A 960 -13.07 21.71 5.43
CA PHE A 960 -11.65 22.06 5.62
C PHE A 960 -11.53 23.39 6.37
N ALA A 961 -10.56 23.49 7.28
CA ALA A 961 -10.26 24.75 7.97
C ALA A 961 -9.45 25.74 7.10
N GLU A 962 -8.54 25.22 6.28
CA GLU A 962 -7.58 26.00 5.49
C GLU A 962 -7.71 25.74 3.97
N PRO A 963 -7.39 26.74 3.12
CA PRO A 963 -7.23 26.54 1.69
C PRO A 963 -5.93 25.78 1.39
N ALA A 964 -5.97 24.90 0.39
CA ALA A 964 -4.79 24.19 -0.09
C ALA A 964 -3.74 25.13 -0.69
N LYS A 965 -2.45 24.82 -0.50
CA LYS A 965 -1.31 25.67 -0.86
C LYS A 965 -0.19 24.82 -1.47
N PHE A 966 0.51 25.38 -2.45
CA PHE A 966 1.72 24.75 -2.98
C PHE A 966 2.92 25.04 -2.06
N GLU A 967 3.53 24.01 -1.46
CA GLU A 967 4.65 24.18 -0.52
C GLU A 967 6.04 23.94 -1.15
N GLY A 968 6.18 23.13 -2.21
CA GLY A 968 7.48 22.88 -2.83
C GLY A 968 7.47 21.81 -3.94
N MET A 969 8.61 21.67 -4.65
CA MET A 969 8.80 20.59 -5.62
C MET A 969 8.87 19.22 -4.91
N PRO A 970 8.40 18.13 -5.54
CA PRO A 970 8.43 16.78 -4.98
C PRO A 970 9.86 16.39 -4.52
N GLU A 971 9.99 15.85 -3.30
CA GLU A 971 11.31 15.61 -2.68
C GLU A 971 12.11 14.52 -3.42
N ASP A 972 11.42 13.48 -3.87
CA ASP A 972 11.85 12.42 -4.78
C ASP A 972 12.48 12.95 -6.08
N LEU A 973 11.79 13.83 -6.81
CA LEU A 973 12.27 14.49 -8.02
C LEU A 973 13.51 15.35 -7.71
N GLN A 974 13.49 16.07 -6.59
CA GLN A 974 14.63 16.85 -6.15
C GLN A 974 15.84 15.97 -5.81
N GLU A 975 15.64 14.82 -5.15
CA GLU A 975 16.66 13.83 -4.78
C GLU A 975 17.23 13.12 -6.02
N GLN A 976 16.38 12.62 -6.93
CA GLN A 976 16.81 11.97 -8.17
C GLN A 976 17.59 12.95 -9.05
N LEU A 977 17.08 14.16 -9.32
CA LEU A 977 17.79 15.19 -10.10
C LEU A 977 19.14 15.55 -9.47
N LYS A 978 19.19 15.73 -8.15
CA LYS A 978 20.42 16.00 -7.37
C LYS A 978 21.40 14.84 -7.45
N SER A 979 20.95 13.59 -7.54
CA SER A 979 21.80 12.41 -7.72
C SER A 979 22.25 12.22 -9.17
N PHE A 980 21.38 12.42 -10.15
CA PHE A 980 21.69 12.41 -11.58
C PHE A 980 22.77 13.47 -11.91
N LEU A 981 22.66 14.68 -11.35
CA LEU A 981 23.67 15.74 -11.46
C LEU A 981 25.00 15.39 -10.76
N LYS A 982 25.01 14.54 -9.72
CA LYS A 982 26.27 13.94 -9.19
C LYS A 982 26.86 12.97 -10.20
N GLY A 983 26.03 12.12 -10.84
CA GLY A 983 26.43 11.18 -11.88
C GLY A 983 27.06 11.90 -13.09
N ILE A 984 26.34 12.86 -13.67
CA ILE A 984 26.82 13.72 -14.77
C ILE A 984 28.15 14.37 -14.40
N LYS A 985 28.34 14.84 -13.16
CA LYS A 985 29.62 15.41 -12.71
C LYS A 985 30.80 14.42 -12.73
N LYS A 986 30.57 13.11 -12.52
CA LYS A 986 31.62 12.07 -12.65
C LYS A 986 32.14 11.98 -14.10
N VAL A 987 31.27 12.21 -15.08
CA VAL A 987 31.51 11.98 -16.52
C VAL A 987 31.88 13.27 -17.28
N GLN A 988 31.26 14.39 -16.91
CA GLN A 988 31.35 15.70 -17.59
C GLN A 988 31.64 16.81 -16.57
N SER A 989 32.79 16.73 -15.90
CA SER A 989 33.23 17.67 -14.86
C SER A 989 33.19 19.14 -15.27
N ASP A 990 33.45 19.42 -16.55
CA ASP A 990 33.63 20.77 -17.08
C ASP A 990 32.29 21.56 -17.13
N THR A 991 31.16 20.86 -17.16
CA THR A 991 29.81 21.44 -17.12
C THR A 991 29.30 21.61 -15.68
N ILE A 992 29.80 20.81 -14.73
CA ILE A 992 29.43 20.87 -13.31
C ILE A 992 30.70 20.97 -12.43
N PRO A 993 31.48 22.07 -12.51
CA PRO A 993 32.83 22.16 -11.92
C PRO A 993 32.84 22.08 -10.38
N ASP A 994 31.88 22.69 -9.70
CA ASP A 994 31.83 22.78 -8.22
C ASP A 994 30.42 22.43 -7.66
N LYS A 995 30.12 22.82 -6.41
CA LYS A 995 28.79 22.65 -5.79
C LYS A 995 27.82 23.76 -6.23
N ARG A 996 28.25 25.04 -6.21
CA ARG A 996 27.42 26.19 -6.59
C ARG A 996 26.86 26.00 -7.99
N LYS A 997 27.69 25.60 -8.97
CA LYS A 997 27.20 25.40 -10.34
C LYS A 997 26.25 24.21 -10.50
N ARG A 998 26.39 23.16 -9.70
CA ARG A 998 25.42 22.06 -9.65
C ARG A 998 24.08 22.55 -9.11
N ASP A 999 24.10 23.31 -8.03
CA ASP A 999 22.89 23.73 -7.32
C ASP A 999 22.16 24.84 -8.13
N GLU A 1000 22.89 25.70 -8.84
CA GLU A 1000 22.34 26.59 -9.89
C GLU A 1000 21.64 25.80 -11.02
N ILE A 1001 22.23 24.70 -11.50
CA ILE A 1001 21.63 23.86 -12.55
C ILE A 1001 20.41 23.10 -12.01
N HIS A 1002 20.46 22.59 -10.79
CA HIS A 1002 19.34 21.88 -10.13
C HIS A 1002 18.08 22.77 -10.10
N GLN A 1003 18.18 23.97 -9.53
CA GLN A 1003 17.07 24.93 -9.46
C GLN A 1003 16.60 25.37 -10.86
N ALA A 1004 17.54 25.68 -11.76
CA ALA A 1004 17.19 26.07 -13.12
C ALA A 1004 16.56 24.93 -13.94
N VAL A 1005 16.83 23.66 -13.65
CA VAL A 1005 16.16 22.51 -14.28
C VAL A 1005 14.76 22.32 -13.72
N LEU A 1006 14.54 22.48 -12.42
CA LEU A 1006 13.19 22.38 -11.81
C LEU A 1006 12.25 23.43 -12.42
N VAL A 1007 12.63 24.71 -12.39
CA VAL A 1007 11.81 25.78 -12.99
C VAL A 1007 11.58 25.54 -14.49
N LYS A 1008 12.61 25.09 -15.24
CA LYS A 1008 12.46 24.83 -16.68
C LYS A 1008 11.68 23.56 -17.02
N THR A 1009 11.58 22.62 -16.10
CA THR A 1009 10.66 21.47 -16.20
C THR A 1009 9.22 21.95 -16.10
N LEU A 1010 8.91 22.83 -15.14
CA LEU A 1010 7.58 23.45 -15.02
C LEU A 1010 7.25 24.35 -16.23
N GLU A 1011 8.18 25.20 -16.69
CA GLU A 1011 8.01 26.01 -17.92
C GLU A 1011 7.71 25.12 -19.14
N ALA A 1012 8.44 24.00 -19.30
CA ALA A 1012 8.27 23.08 -20.42
C ALA A 1012 6.94 22.32 -20.37
N LEU A 1013 6.46 21.93 -19.18
CA LEU A 1013 5.14 21.33 -18.99
C LEU A 1013 4.03 22.35 -19.28
N ALA A 1014 4.13 23.57 -18.75
CA ALA A 1014 3.17 24.64 -19.03
C ALA A 1014 3.10 24.97 -20.53
N ALA A 1015 4.23 24.96 -21.22
CA ALA A 1015 4.31 25.18 -22.68
C ALA A 1015 3.74 24.04 -23.54
N ARG A 1016 3.45 22.84 -22.98
CA ARG A 1016 2.74 21.78 -23.71
C ARG A 1016 1.25 22.11 -23.92
N TYR A 1017 0.65 22.99 -23.11
CA TYR A 1017 -0.76 23.38 -23.25
C TYR A 1017 -0.94 24.48 -24.32
N PRO A 1018 -1.67 24.25 -25.42
CA PRO A 1018 -1.91 25.25 -26.47
C PRO A 1018 -2.88 26.38 -26.07
N THR A 1019 -3.34 26.42 -24.82
CA THR A 1019 -4.26 27.44 -24.29
C THR A 1019 -3.78 27.97 -22.95
N SER A 1020 -3.93 29.28 -22.73
CA SER A 1020 -3.63 29.90 -21.43
C SER A 1020 -4.69 29.60 -20.37
N ILE A 1021 -4.42 30.00 -19.13
CA ILE A 1021 -5.40 30.01 -18.02
C ILE A 1021 -6.56 30.96 -18.33
N SER A 1022 -6.26 32.15 -18.90
CA SER A 1022 -7.31 33.14 -19.20
C SER A 1022 -8.25 32.70 -20.33
N GLU A 1023 -7.74 31.98 -21.34
CA GLU A 1023 -8.58 31.46 -22.43
C GLU A 1023 -9.52 30.37 -21.92
N ASP A 1024 -9.05 29.46 -21.07
CA ASP A 1024 -9.90 28.42 -20.48
C ASP A 1024 -10.93 29.00 -19.50
N GLN A 1025 -10.55 30.00 -18.70
CA GLN A 1025 -11.50 30.74 -17.87
C GLN A 1025 -12.59 31.42 -18.73
N ILE A 1026 -12.26 31.91 -19.93
CA ILE A 1026 -13.23 32.47 -20.90
C ILE A 1026 -14.10 31.37 -21.52
N LEU A 1027 -13.52 30.21 -21.87
CA LEU A 1027 -14.25 29.06 -22.43
C LEU A 1027 -15.27 28.49 -21.43
N LEU A 1028 -14.90 28.32 -20.16
CA LEU A 1028 -15.81 27.85 -19.11
C LEU A 1028 -16.97 28.83 -18.87
N ASN A 1029 -16.74 30.13 -18.99
CA ASN A 1029 -17.79 31.16 -18.96
C ASN A 1029 -18.68 31.17 -20.22
N GLY A 1030 -18.35 30.38 -21.25
CA GLY A 1030 -19.15 30.22 -22.47
C GLY A 1030 -20.39 29.36 -22.26
N GLN A 1031 -21.54 29.87 -22.73
CA GLN A 1031 -22.84 29.17 -22.64
C GLN A 1031 -22.97 27.96 -23.59
N ASN A 1032 -22.13 27.85 -24.62
CA ASN A 1032 -22.19 26.82 -25.65
C ASN A 1032 -21.07 25.77 -25.56
N LEU A 1033 -20.32 25.72 -24.45
CA LEU A 1033 -19.30 24.69 -24.24
C LEU A 1033 -19.98 23.39 -23.80
N ASP A 1034 -19.79 22.34 -24.60
CA ASP A 1034 -20.22 20.96 -24.35
C ASP A 1034 -19.77 20.44 -22.97
N GLN A 1035 -20.53 19.50 -22.38
CA GLN A 1035 -20.24 18.98 -21.04
C GLN A 1035 -18.87 18.31 -20.94
N ARG A 1036 -18.48 17.45 -21.89
CA ARG A 1036 -17.19 16.74 -21.84
C ARG A 1036 -16.04 17.70 -22.13
N ALA A 1037 -16.22 18.59 -23.10
CA ALA A 1037 -15.27 19.68 -23.36
C ALA A 1037 -15.10 20.61 -22.14
N ARG A 1038 -16.18 20.88 -21.38
CA ARG A 1038 -16.14 21.63 -20.12
C ARG A 1038 -15.33 20.90 -19.05
N MET A 1039 -15.56 19.61 -18.84
CA MET A 1039 -14.82 18.83 -17.84
C MET A 1039 -13.32 18.73 -18.17
N ALA A 1040 -12.99 18.48 -19.43
CA ALA A 1040 -11.60 18.54 -19.90
C ALA A 1040 -10.95 19.93 -19.72
N THR A 1041 -11.74 20.99 -19.89
CA THR A 1041 -11.28 22.37 -19.66
C THR A 1041 -11.09 22.67 -18.16
N VAL A 1042 -11.85 22.05 -17.25
CA VAL A 1042 -11.62 22.17 -15.80
C VAL A 1042 -10.31 21.49 -15.40
N VAL A 1043 -10.09 20.22 -15.81
CA VAL A 1043 -8.86 19.47 -15.47
C VAL A 1043 -7.61 20.23 -15.91
N ARG A 1044 -7.53 20.58 -17.20
CA ARG A 1044 -6.35 21.30 -17.74
C ARG A 1044 -6.18 22.71 -17.20
N LEU A 1045 -7.23 23.32 -16.66
CA LEU A 1045 -7.16 24.61 -15.95
C LEU A 1045 -6.60 24.43 -14.53
N GLY A 1046 -6.98 23.35 -13.83
CA GLY A 1046 -6.40 22.97 -12.53
C GLY A 1046 -4.90 22.68 -12.63
N GLU A 1047 -4.52 21.83 -13.60
CA GLU A 1047 -3.14 21.51 -13.94
C GLU A 1047 -2.30 22.77 -14.23
N LYS A 1048 -2.81 23.66 -15.10
CA LYS A 1048 -2.13 24.93 -15.41
C LYS A 1048 -2.03 25.88 -14.22
N LYS A 1049 -3.04 25.94 -13.34
CA LYS A 1049 -2.97 26.75 -12.11
C LYS A 1049 -1.87 26.26 -11.18
N LEU A 1050 -1.79 24.96 -10.93
CA LEU A 1050 -0.72 24.39 -10.09
C LEU A 1050 0.68 24.65 -10.69
N LEU A 1051 0.83 24.49 -12.02
CA LEU A 1051 2.07 24.86 -12.70
C LEU A 1051 2.40 26.36 -12.54
N GLN A 1052 1.40 27.26 -12.59
CA GLN A 1052 1.63 28.70 -12.36
C GLN A 1052 2.01 28.99 -10.91
N GLU A 1053 1.35 28.37 -9.93
CA GLU A 1053 1.64 28.49 -8.51
C GLU A 1053 3.09 28.04 -8.21
N ALA A 1054 3.49 26.87 -8.72
CA ALA A 1054 4.84 26.36 -8.56
C ALA A 1054 5.91 27.24 -9.24
N ILE A 1055 5.66 27.71 -10.47
CA ILE A 1055 6.59 28.63 -11.16
C ILE A 1055 6.73 29.95 -10.38
N ALA A 1056 5.64 30.47 -9.79
CA ALA A 1056 5.68 31.69 -9.00
C ALA A 1056 6.55 31.55 -7.74
N THR A 1057 6.28 30.54 -6.90
CA THR A 1057 7.05 30.28 -5.67
C THR A 1057 8.55 30.17 -5.94
N PHE A 1058 8.94 29.34 -6.93
CA PHE A 1058 10.36 29.15 -7.27
C PHE A 1058 10.99 30.33 -8.01
N SER A 1059 10.20 31.27 -8.54
CA SER A 1059 10.74 32.52 -9.10
C SER A 1059 11.04 33.55 -8.00
N GLU A 1060 10.19 33.65 -6.98
CA GLU A 1060 10.38 34.59 -5.86
C GLU A 1060 11.61 34.22 -5.01
N ASP A 1061 11.84 32.93 -4.74
CA ASP A 1061 13.07 32.44 -4.09
C ASP A 1061 14.35 32.76 -4.89
N VAL A 1062 14.28 32.74 -6.23
CA VAL A 1062 15.41 33.07 -7.10
C VAL A 1062 15.68 34.58 -7.13
N GLU A 1063 14.66 35.44 -7.14
CA GLU A 1063 14.88 36.89 -7.03
C GLU A 1063 15.41 37.27 -5.64
N MET A 1064 14.86 36.70 -4.55
CA MET A 1064 15.36 36.93 -3.18
C MET A 1064 16.82 36.52 -2.99
N THR A 1065 17.25 35.41 -3.60
CA THR A 1065 18.65 34.95 -3.51
C THR A 1065 19.62 35.70 -4.42
N MET A 1066 19.13 36.54 -5.35
CA MET A 1066 19.98 37.37 -6.21
C MET A 1066 20.22 38.79 -5.67
N ASP A 1067 19.25 39.41 -4.98
CA ASP A 1067 19.43 40.78 -4.44
C ASP A 1067 20.39 40.83 -3.22
N ASP A 1068 20.55 39.71 -2.49
CA ASP A 1068 21.37 39.64 -1.27
C ASP A 1068 22.91 39.52 -1.54
N GLU A 1069 23.35 39.39 -2.81
CA GLU A 1069 24.79 39.54 -3.16
C GLU A 1069 25.27 41.02 -3.10
N SER A 1070 24.43 41.97 -2.64
CA SER A 1070 24.73 43.41 -2.56
C SER A 1070 25.37 43.89 -1.23
N GLY A 1071 26.56 43.35 -0.91
CA GLY A 1071 27.25 43.54 0.38
C GLY A 1071 27.41 44.97 0.95
N PRO A 1072 27.47 45.14 2.29
CA PRO A 1072 27.03 46.36 2.98
C PRO A 1072 27.98 47.57 2.90
N ALA A 1073 27.52 48.64 2.24
CA ALA A 1073 28.17 49.94 2.23
C ALA A 1073 27.95 50.72 3.54
N LYS A 1074 28.98 50.83 4.39
CA LYS A 1074 28.96 51.62 5.64
C LYS A 1074 28.45 53.06 5.41
N ARG A 1075 27.42 53.47 6.16
CA ARG A 1075 26.99 54.88 6.24
C ARG A 1075 27.00 55.39 7.69
N THR A 1076 27.50 56.61 7.86
CA THR A 1076 27.86 57.19 9.16
C THR A 1076 26.68 57.76 9.93
N LYS A 1077 26.68 57.59 11.26
CA LYS A 1077 25.83 58.34 12.19
C LYS A 1077 26.07 59.85 12.04
N ARG A 1078 25.00 60.65 12.00
CA ARG A 1078 25.06 62.08 12.33
C ARG A 1078 23.73 62.59 12.89
N SER A 1079 23.76 63.00 14.16
CA SER A 1079 22.92 64.01 14.81
C SER A 1079 21.43 64.09 14.42
N GLY A 1080 20.59 63.55 15.30
CA GLY A 1080 19.18 63.88 15.49
C GLY A 1080 18.85 63.68 16.95
#